data_AF-A0A024SNG6-F1
#
_entry.id   AF-A0A024SNG6-F1
#
_cell.length_a   1.000
_cell.length_b   1.000
_cell.length_c   1.000
_cell.angle_alpha   90.00
_cell.angle_beta   90.00
_cell.angle_gamma   90.00
#
_symmetry.space_group_name_H-M   'P 1'
#
loop_
_entity.id
_entity.type
_entity.pdbx_description
1 polymer ?
#
loop_
_entity_poly.entity_id
_entity_poly.type
_entity_poly.pdbx_seq_one_letter_code
_entity_poly.pdbx_strand_id
1 'polypeptide(L)'
;MAASGEQAPLLGSDLRSIPEPHATIATTLLKHNHHHDCLLDAEDADSAPAGSGSRAAGVARMEAASARLSSMERFWIFSGIFLIGYAYGLESQVRSTYMPYATSSFSVHSYLATINLLRSVVAVAVQPTAAKIADVLGRFQVVAASTLFYVVGMAIESTAGSVYSFCAGTILYQIGYTCIVLLLEILVADFSSMRARVFFSYIPALPFVINTWISGSITSAVLRITTWRWGIGMWCIIYPVASLPLLITLYSIDRRTTLRHGHKSELGQTYEDLRNWSVRFFDQVDGIGLVTLVTAFSLVLTPLTIAGGTVSHWRNPQVVLPLVVGLIFVPVFVLWEKNGARNPLVPFHLLKDRGVWAALAVRSLLNFAWYVQGNYLYTVLIVAFDFPIESATRILSFFSFFGVVSGVAVGLVIYKFRRLKHIIVMGTILFMVALGVLIRFPGGATTTSRAGLVGGQILLGLSSGLFAYPTQASIQASASRDHVAILTGLYLSFYNVGSALGTCLSGAIWTQTLYPTLEASLAFQPNTTLARAIYENPFHIVSQYPVGTEIRGAIIHKDIEITKSSPPPSPSPPIMKFQLLSLVSLLLTATTAAPSPAKPKTFDVMALRSASPIHFAQVSAAKSGLFLNLPAQNATCKGGQSSDHATFYVENEELVLYSCEGVKQKVFVDRSGMGQGIVGYITGDAPLPRYGELKGWKVDADQNLWFKDTALIACPSSIDGSWRIWLGLGLQKPGGNEGCLGFTARTLPNAKPVSCRYTQL
;
A
#
# COMPACT_ATOMS: atom_id res chain seq x y z
N MET A 1 -36.14 24.66 -68.88
CA MET A 1 -35.88 24.13 -70.23
C MET A 1 -35.50 22.66 -70.06
N ALA A 2 -36.30 21.65 -70.37
CA ALA A 2 -37.60 21.48 -71.00
C ALA A 2 -38.29 20.29 -70.29
N ALA A 3 -39.52 20.45 -69.77
CA ALA A 3 -40.78 19.95 -70.37
C ALA A 3 -41.07 18.49 -69.93
N SER A 4 -41.96 18.27 -68.93
CA SER A 4 -43.42 18.03 -69.06
C SER A 4 -43.73 16.66 -69.70
N GLY A 5 -44.62 15.79 -69.21
CA GLY A 5 -45.65 15.89 -68.18
C GLY A 5 -46.59 14.67 -68.28
N GLU A 6 -47.62 14.68 -67.43
CA GLU A 6 -48.90 13.93 -67.54
C GLU A 6 -48.86 12.39 -67.44
N GLN A 7 -49.76 11.69 -66.74
CA GLN A 7 -51.16 11.94 -66.40
C GLN A 7 -51.56 11.10 -65.17
N ALA A 8 -52.45 11.65 -64.34
CA ALA A 8 -53.27 10.96 -63.33
C ALA A 8 -54.41 10.17 -64.06
N PRO A 9 -55.35 9.40 -63.43
CA PRO A 9 -56.00 9.77 -62.16
C PRO A 9 -56.62 8.65 -61.24
N LEU A 10 -56.94 9.11 -60.01
CA LEU A 10 -58.19 8.92 -59.24
C LEU A 10 -58.60 7.58 -58.56
N LEU A 11 -59.11 7.79 -57.32
CA LEU A 11 -60.10 7.02 -56.53
C LEU A 11 -59.64 5.65 -55.99
N GLY A 12 -59.82 5.27 -54.74
CA GLY A 12 -60.61 5.78 -53.63
C GLY A 12 -60.90 4.61 -52.69
N SER A 13 -60.89 4.89 -51.38
CA SER A 13 -61.60 4.18 -50.31
C SER A 13 -61.47 2.66 -50.12
N ASP A 14 -61.05 2.34 -48.89
CA ASP A 14 -61.69 1.39 -47.97
C ASP A 14 -61.02 0.06 -47.60
N LEU A 15 -60.85 -0.05 -46.27
CA LEU A 15 -61.09 -1.18 -45.37
C LEU A 15 -60.10 -2.35 -45.32
N ARG A 16 -59.33 -2.32 -44.22
CA ARG A 16 -59.17 -3.39 -43.21
C ARG A 16 -59.13 -4.84 -43.70
N SER A 17 -57.96 -5.48 -43.61
CA SER A 17 -57.72 -6.67 -42.74
C SER A 17 -56.35 -7.32 -43.00
N ILE A 18 -55.57 -7.44 -41.92
CA ILE A 18 -54.45 -8.37 -41.60
C ILE A 18 -54.78 -9.82 -42.04
N PRO A 19 -53.86 -10.78 -42.36
CA PRO A 19 -52.49 -10.99 -41.83
C PRO A 19 -51.37 -11.37 -42.83
N GLU A 20 -50.11 -11.18 -42.38
CA GLU A 20 -48.89 -11.84 -42.88
C GLU A 20 -48.98 -13.39 -42.78
N PRO A 21 -48.23 -14.20 -43.57
CA PRO A 21 -46.90 -14.60 -43.09
C PRO A 21 -45.84 -15.05 -44.15
N HIS A 22 -44.59 -15.11 -43.65
CA HIS A 22 -43.47 -15.96 -44.09
C HIS A 22 -42.51 -15.51 -45.21
N ALA A 23 -41.36 -14.99 -44.76
CA ALA A 23 -40.02 -15.59 -44.86
C ALA A 23 -39.46 -16.04 -46.23
N THR A 24 -38.32 -15.45 -46.61
CA THR A 24 -37.28 -16.06 -47.48
C THR A 24 -35.94 -15.38 -47.15
N ILE A 25 -35.03 -16.00 -46.39
CA ILE A 25 -33.88 -16.84 -46.83
C ILE A 25 -33.01 -16.12 -47.87
N ALA A 26 -31.89 -15.51 -47.43
CA ALA A 26 -30.48 -15.93 -47.64
C ALA A 26 -30.01 -15.73 -49.12
N THR A 27 -28.81 -15.28 -49.49
CA THR A 27 -27.46 -15.34 -48.91
C THR A 27 -26.53 -14.68 -49.96
N THR A 28 -25.55 -13.86 -49.58
CA THR A 28 -24.26 -13.66 -50.32
C THR A 28 -23.36 -12.73 -49.48
N LEU A 29 -22.41 -13.27 -48.71
CA LEU A 29 -21.00 -13.57 -49.03
C LEU A 29 -20.04 -12.36 -49.03
N LEU A 30 -19.05 -12.48 -48.13
CA LEU A 30 -17.63 -12.09 -48.22
C LEU A 30 -17.11 -10.78 -47.56
N LYS A 31 -16.56 -10.99 -46.34
CA LYS A 31 -15.18 -10.73 -45.85
C LYS A 31 -14.47 -9.36 -46.07
N HIS A 32 -14.05 -8.81 -44.93
CA HIS A 32 -12.83 -7.99 -44.62
C HIS A 32 -12.85 -6.52 -45.11
N ASN A 33 -12.37 -5.49 -44.40
CA ASN A 33 -11.55 -5.36 -43.18
C ASN A 33 -11.63 -3.90 -42.65
N HIS A 34 -11.53 -3.74 -41.32
CA HIS A 34 -10.93 -2.63 -40.52
C HIS A 34 -11.38 -1.14 -40.57
N HIS A 35 -11.47 -0.56 -39.35
CA HIS A 35 -11.47 0.86 -38.90
C HIS A 35 -12.78 1.68 -39.02
N HIS A 36 -13.47 2.00 -37.91
CA HIS A 36 -13.28 3.20 -37.04
C HIS A 36 -14.31 3.27 -35.89
N ASP A 37 -13.94 4.04 -34.89
CA ASP A 37 -14.54 4.36 -33.60
C ASP A 37 -15.94 5.03 -33.57
N CYS A 38 -16.62 4.78 -32.45
CA CYS A 38 -17.33 5.71 -31.56
C CYS A 38 -18.41 6.67 -32.12
N LEU A 39 -19.65 6.47 -31.68
CA LEU A 39 -20.44 7.51 -30.99
C LEU A 39 -21.59 6.85 -30.22
N LEU A 40 -21.61 7.12 -28.91
CA LEU A 40 -22.73 6.90 -28.00
C LEU A 40 -23.66 8.10 -28.11
N ASP A 41 -24.97 7.85 -28.15
CA ASP A 41 -25.93 8.76 -27.52
C ASP A 41 -26.59 8.05 -26.34
N ALA A 42 -26.71 8.83 -25.29
CA ALA A 42 -27.21 8.47 -23.98
C ALA A 42 -28.72 8.63 -23.93
N GLU A 43 -29.40 7.69 -23.30
CA GLU A 43 -30.51 7.93 -22.37
C GLU A 43 -30.83 6.62 -21.62
N ASP A 44 -31.41 6.76 -20.44
CA ASP A 44 -31.85 5.72 -19.49
C ASP A 44 -30.81 5.11 -18.54
N ALA A 45 -30.56 5.83 -17.44
CA ALA A 45 -30.14 5.24 -16.18
C ALA A 45 -30.83 5.96 -15.01
N ASP A 46 -32.13 5.71 -14.82
CA ASP A 46 -32.83 6.02 -13.57
C ASP A 46 -33.59 4.79 -13.09
N SER A 47 -32.99 4.10 -12.12
CA SER A 47 -33.52 3.07 -11.19
C SER A 47 -32.52 1.91 -10.97
N ALA A 48 -31.44 2.18 -10.23
CA ALA A 48 -30.68 1.13 -9.56
C ALA A 48 -31.11 1.06 -8.08
N PRO A 49 -31.26 -0.14 -7.49
CA PRO A 49 -31.80 -0.31 -6.15
C PRO A 49 -30.83 0.21 -5.08
N ALA A 50 -31.40 0.85 -4.05
CA ALA A 50 -30.69 1.40 -2.91
C ALA A 50 -29.92 0.31 -2.15
N GLY A 51 -28.59 0.34 -2.22
CA GLY A 51 -27.74 -0.58 -1.47
C GLY A 51 -26.26 -0.59 -1.84
N SER A 52 -25.55 0.54 -1.68
CA SER A 52 -24.14 0.60 -1.22
C SER A 52 -23.59 2.04 -1.33
N GLY A 53 -22.96 2.51 -0.24
CA GLY A 53 -22.09 3.70 -0.13
C GLY A 53 -22.36 4.92 -1.02
N SER A 54 -22.92 5.98 -0.44
CA SER A 54 -22.86 7.35 -1.00
C SER A 54 -21.43 7.66 -1.49
N ARG A 55 -21.27 7.83 -2.81
CA ARG A 55 -20.00 8.19 -3.44
C ARG A 55 -19.46 9.49 -2.84
N ALA A 56 -18.16 9.54 -2.49
CA ALA A 56 -17.58 10.72 -1.84
C ALA A 56 -17.67 11.95 -2.78
N ALA A 57 -18.20 13.06 -2.28
CA ALA A 57 -18.50 14.25 -3.08
C ALA A 57 -17.27 14.83 -3.79
N GLY A 58 -16.10 14.83 -3.15
CA GLY A 58 -14.85 15.30 -3.75
C GLY A 58 -14.38 14.43 -4.92
N VAL A 59 -14.56 13.11 -4.83
CA VAL A 59 -14.17 12.16 -5.90
C VAL A 59 -15.10 12.32 -7.11
N ALA A 60 -16.41 12.43 -6.88
CA ALA A 60 -17.39 12.63 -7.95
C ALA A 60 -17.16 13.97 -8.71
N ARG A 61 -16.84 15.05 -7.99
CA ARG A 61 -16.49 16.35 -8.58
C ARG A 61 -15.24 16.27 -9.45
N MET A 62 -14.21 15.56 -8.98
CA MET A 62 -12.95 15.39 -9.71
C MET A 62 -13.10 14.50 -10.95
N GLU A 63 -13.95 13.47 -10.91
CA GLU A 63 -14.22 12.62 -12.07
C GLU A 63 -14.96 13.39 -13.18
N ALA A 64 -15.97 14.18 -12.81
CA ALA A 64 -16.68 15.04 -13.76
C ALA A 64 -15.74 16.09 -14.39
N ALA A 65 -14.75 16.57 -13.63
CA ALA A 65 -13.70 17.44 -14.14
C ALA A 65 -12.69 16.68 -15.03
N SER A 66 -12.23 15.49 -14.61
CA SER A 66 -11.20 14.69 -15.29
C SER A 66 -11.61 14.27 -16.70
N ALA A 67 -12.89 13.93 -16.87
CA ALA A 67 -13.51 13.53 -18.13
C ALA A 67 -13.58 14.67 -19.17
N ARG A 68 -13.53 15.94 -18.74
CA ARG A 68 -13.79 17.11 -19.59
C ARG A 68 -12.59 18.07 -19.73
N LEU A 69 -11.40 17.72 -19.22
CA LEU A 69 -10.22 18.58 -19.38
C LEU A 69 -9.69 18.55 -20.80
N SER A 70 -9.35 19.74 -21.28
CA SER A 70 -8.54 19.91 -22.48
C SER A 70 -7.10 19.41 -22.26
N SER A 71 -6.42 19.04 -23.35
CA SER A 71 -5.00 18.65 -23.31
C SER A 71 -4.10 19.75 -22.72
N MET A 72 -4.46 21.02 -22.94
CA MET A 72 -3.73 22.18 -22.40
C MET A 72 -3.87 22.28 -20.87
N GLU A 73 -5.07 22.07 -20.31
CA GLU A 73 -5.28 22.09 -18.86
C GLU A 73 -4.59 20.91 -18.17
N ARG A 74 -4.60 19.73 -18.79
CA ARG A 74 -3.83 18.58 -18.30
C ARG A 74 -2.34 18.90 -18.24
N PHE A 75 -1.79 19.55 -19.26
CA PHE A 75 -0.39 19.99 -19.25
C PHE A 75 -0.10 20.96 -18.09
N TRP A 76 -0.95 21.95 -17.86
CA TRP A 76 -0.79 22.89 -16.74
C TRP A 76 -0.87 22.22 -15.37
N ILE A 77 -1.76 21.24 -15.18
CA ILE A 77 -1.84 20.46 -13.94
C ILE A 77 -0.56 19.66 -13.70
N PHE A 78 -0.11 18.89 -14.70
CA PHE A 78 1.12 18.10 -14.56
C PHE A 78 2.36 18.99 -14.37
N SER A 79 2.40 20.15 -15.04
CA SER A 79 3.44 21.16 -14.83
C SER A 79 3.43 21.72 -13.41
N GLY A 80 2.24 22.04 -12.86
CA GLY A 80 2.08 22.46 -11.47
C GLY A 80 2.48 21.38 -10.45
N ILE A 81 2.09 20.12 -10.69
CA ILE A 81 2.49 18.96 -9.89
C ILE A 81 4.02 18.80 -9.91
N PHE A 82 4.64 18.92 -11.09
CA PHE A 82 6.09 18.84 -11.24
C PHE A 82 6.80 19.99 -10.50
N LEU A 83 6.29 21.23 -10.60
CA LEU A 83 6.90 22.41 -9.98
C LEU A 83 6.83 22.34 -8.44
N ILE A 84 5.68 21.97 -7.87
CA ILE A 84 5.57 21.72 -6.43
C ILE A 84 6.45 20.54 -6.03
N GLY A 85 6.44 19.47 -6.83
CA GLY A 85 7.34 18.32 -6.71
C GLY A 85 8.80 18.72 -6.56
N TYR A 86 9.22 19.62 -7.42
CA TYR A 86 10.56 20.17 -7.44
C TYR A 86 10.86 20.97 -6.17
N ALA A 87 9.95 21.88 -5.80
CA ALA A 87 10.11 22.75 -4.65
C ALA A 87 10.20 21.94 -3.34
N TYR A 88 9.20 21.10 -3.02
CA TYR A 88 9.23 20.33 -1.78
C TYR A 88 10.37 19.30 -1.77
N GLY A 89 10.71 18.73 -2.95
CA GLY A 89 11.76 17.73 -3.06
C GLY A 89 13.15 18.30 -2.80
N LEU A 90 13.45 19.48 -3.36
CA LEU A 90 14.72 20.17 -3.13
C LEU A 90 14.80 20.67 -1.68
N GLU A 91 13.69 21.21 -1.17
CA GLU A 91 13.55 21.66 0.22
C GLU A 91 13.80 20.54 1.23
N SER A 92 13.20 19.37 1.02
CA SER A 92 13.40 18.17 1.86
C SER A 92 14.86 17.69 1.86
N GLN A 93 15.54 17.70 0.72
CA GLN A 93 16.96 17.31 0.65
C GLN A 93 17.84 18.30 1.41
N VAL A 94 17.61 19.58 1.19
CA VAL A 94 18.37 20.65 1.82
C VAL A 94 18.11 20.70 3.34
N ARG A 95 16.87 20.44 3.81
CA ARG A 95 16.57 20.30 5.25
C ARG A 95 17.34 19.17 5.91
N SER A 96 17.53 18.03 5.22
CA SER A 96 18.25 16.88 5.80
C SER A 96 19.68 17.24 6.24
N THR A 97 20.27 18.27 5.62
CA THR A 97 21.54 18.86 6.01
C THR A 97 21.38 19.92 7.11
N TYR A 98 20.41 20.83 7.00
CA TYR A 98 20.26 21.93 7.96
C TYR A 98 19.80 21.50 9.36
N MET A 99 19.01 20.44 9.48
CA MET A 99 18.45 19.99 10.75
C MET A 99 19.53 19.45 11.73
N PRO A 100 20.54 18.66 11.28
CA PRO A 100 21.74 18.38 12.06
C PRO A 100 22.48 19.64 12.54
N TYR A 101 22.64 20.67 11.70
CA TYR A 101 23.29 21.93 12.12
C TYR A 101 22.47 22.69 13.16
N ALA A 102 21.14 22.72 12.99
CA ALA A 102 20.24 23.38 13.94
C ALA A 102 20.36 22.76 15.33
N THR A 103 20.24 21.44 15.43
CA THR A 103 20.36 20.70 16.71
C THR A 103 21.75 20.82 17.34
N SER A 104 22.81 20.81 16.52
CA SER A 104 24.19 21.03 16.98
C SER A 104 24.41 22.46 17.50
N SER A 105 23.78 23.47 16.88
CA SER A 105 23.88 24.87 17.32
C SER A 105 23.20 25.14 18.67
N PHE A 106 22.24 24.30 19.04
CA PHE A 106 21.60 24.30 20.36
C PHE A 106 22.30 23.37 21.37
N SER A 107 23.46 22.79 21.03
CA SER A 107 24.20 21.81 21.85
C SER A 107 23.36 20.58 22.25
N VAL A 108 22.40 20.19 21.41
CA VAL A 108 21.52 19.03 21.64
C VAL A 108 21.42 18.15 20.40
N HIS A 109 22.56 17.81 19.79
CA HIS A 109 22.58 17.04 18.55
C HIS A 109 21.84 15.69 18.65
N SER A 110 21.85 15.04 19.81
CA SER A 110 21.13 13.79 20.05
C SER A 110 19.60 13.91 19.86
N TYR A 111 19.02 15.10 20.05
CA TYR A 111 17.59 15.37 19.87
C TYR A 111 17.16 15.28 18.40
N LEU A 112 18.10 15.19 17.45
CA LEU A 112 17.80 14.97 16.04
C LEU A 112 16.86 13.77 15.83
N ALA A 113 17.13 12.64 16.49
CA ALA A 113 16.24 11.47 16.44
C ALA A 113 14.86 11.77 17.02
N THR A 114 14.77 12.49 18.14
CA THR A 114 13.49 12.86 18.75
C THR A 114 12.66 13.77 17.83
N ILE A 115 13.29 14.74 17.15
CA ILE A 115 12.58 15.63 16.22
C ILE A 115 12.11 14.85 14.99
N ASN A 116 12.96 14.01 14.40
CA ASN A 116 12.57 13.14 13.28
C ASN A 116 11.48 12.15 13.67
N LEU A 117 11.50 11.63 14.91
CA LEU A 117 10.44 10.80 15.43
C LEU A 117 9.12 11.57 15.48
N LEU A 118 9.10 12.78 16.06
CA LEU A 118 7.88 13.59 16.14
C LEU A 118 7.29 13.84 14.74
N ARG A 119 8.16 14.11 13.75
CA ARG A 119 7.75 14.22 12.35
C ARG A 119 7.06 12.95 11.85
N SER A 120 7.68 11.79 12.05
CA SER A 120 7.09 10.53 11.59
C SER A 120 5.77 10.22 12.28
N VAL A 121 5.63 10.48 13.59
CA VAL A 121 4.36 10.26 14.33
C VAL A 121 3.24 11.15 13.82
N VAL A 122 3.51 12.44 13.62
CA VAL A 122 2.53 13.38 13.03
C VAL A 122 2.15 12.91 11.62
N ALA A 123 3.12 12.46 10.83
CA ALA A 123 2.86 11.98 9.47
C ALA A 123 1.98 10.71 9.42
N VAL A 124 2.15 9.76 10.37
CA VAL A 124 1.29 8.56 10.48
C VAL A 124 -0.18 8.94 10.64
N ALA A 125 -0.46 9.97 11.45
CA ALA A 125 -1.81 10.42 11.75
C ALA A 125 -2.41 11.32 10.66
N VAL A 126 -1.59 12.18 10.06
CA VAL A 126 -2.03 13.15 9.05
C VAL A 126 -2.33 12.48 7.71
N GLN A 127 -1.57 11.45 7.29
CA GLN A 127 -1.75 10.78 5.99
C GLN A 127 -3.19 10.27 5.73
N PRO A 128 -3.80 9.41 6.57
CA PRO A 128 -5.13 8.86 6.29
C PRO A 128 -6.22 9.91 6.52
N THR A 129 -6.00 10.83 7.47
CA THR A 129 -6.86 11.98 7.75
C THR A 129 -6.96 12.91 6.55
N ALA A 130 -5.81 13.30 5.99
CA ALA A 130 -5.74 14.17 4.82
C ALA A 130 -6.40 13.53 3.59
N ALA A 131 -6.33 12.21 3.43
CA ALA A 131 -7.03 11.49 2.36
C ALA A 131 -8.55 11.68 2.47
N LYS A 132 -9.12 11.44 3.65
CA LYS A 132 -10.55 11.63 3.92
C LYS A 132 -10.98 13.08 3.76
N ILE A 133 -10.21 14.02 4.32
CA ILE A 133 -10.49 15.45 4.20
C ILE A 133 -10.49 15.86 2.72
N ALA A 134 -9.55 15.37 1.94
CA ALA A 134 -9.52 15.62 0.50
C ALA A 134 -10.78 15.11 -0.20
N ASP A 135 -11.28 13.93 0.18
CA ASP A 135 -12.49 13.31 -0.37
C ASP A 135 -13.80 14.06 -0.02
N VAL A 136 -13.80 14.86 1.05
CA VAL A 136 -14.95 15.66 1.49
C VAL A 136 -14.85 17.12 1.01
N LEU A 137 -13.78 17.82 1.36
CA LEU A 137 -13.59 19.25 1.11
C LEU A 137 -13.17 19.57 -0.34
N GLY A 138 -12.64 18.58 -1.04
CA GLY A 138 -12.09 18.74 -2.39
C GLY A 138 -10.60 19.08 -2.38
N ARG A 139 -9.93 18.84 -3.52
CA ARG A 139 -8.47 18.85 -3.61
C ARG A 139 -7.87 20.25 -3.43
N PHE A 140 -8.50 21.28 -3.99
CA PHE A 140 -8.02 22.67 -3.91
C PHE A 140 -7.85 23.16 -2.47
N GLN A 141 -8.89 22.97 -1.64
CA GLN A 141 -8.91 23.45 -0.25
C GLN A 141 -7.81 22.80 0.58
N VAL A 142 -7.58 21.50 0.39
CA VAL A 142 -6.52 20.78 1.12
C VAL A 142 -5.13 21.19 0.64
N VAL A 143 -4.92 21.43 -0.66
CA VAL A 143 -3.63 21.99 -1.14
C VAL A 143 -3.39 23.36 -0.51
N ALA A 144 -4.36 24.27 -0.52
CA ALA A 144 -4.22 25.61 0.05
C ALA A 144 -3.92 25.57 1.56
N ALA A 145 -4.68 24.76 2.32
CA ALA A 145 -4.45 24.57 3.75
C ALA A 145 -3.07 23.95 4.02
N SER A 146 -2.66 22.95 3.24
CA SER A 146 -1.34 22.33 3.38
C SER A 146 -0.21 23.32 3.15
N THR A 147 -0.33 24.19 2.13
CA THR A 147 0.66 25.25 1.87
C THR A 147 0.78 26.22 3.03
N LEU A 148 -0.34 26.61 3.65
CA LEU A 148 -0.32 27.49 4.81
C LEU A 148 0.44 26.86 6.00
N PHE A 149 0.10 25.62 6.37
CA PHE A 149 0.78 24.91 7.46
C PHE A 149 2.28 24.71 7.17
N TYR A 150 2.62 24.42 5.91
CA TYR A 150 4.00 24.26 5.45
C TYR A 150 4.82 25.53 5.68
N VAL A 151 4.30 26.68 5.26
CA VAL A 151 4.98 27.99 5.37
C VAL A 151 5.07 28.45 6.82
N VAL A 152 3.96 28.37 7.56
CA VAL A 152 3.93 28.78 8.97
C VAL A 152 4.90 27.94 9.80
N GLY A 153 4.96 26.63 9.55
CA GLY A 153 5.93 25.74 10.19
C GLY A 153 7.39 26.16 9.94
N MET A 154 7.77 26.41 8.68
CA MET A 154 9.13 26.86 8.34
C MET A 154 9.46 28.26 8.87
N ALA A 155 8.48 29.16 8.92
CA ALA A 155 8.66 30.50 9.50
C ALA A 155 8.99 30.41 11.00
N ILE A 156 8.34 29.49 11.72
CA ILE A 156 8.64 29.21 13.13
C ILE A 156 10.02 28.51 13.25
N GLU A 157 10.32 27.51 12.43
CA GLU A 157 11.62 26.82 12.45
C GLU A 157 12.80 27.77 12.22
N SER A 158 12.68 28.68 11.25
CA SER A 158 13.73 29.66 10.91
C SER A 158 13.94 30.74 11.98
N THR A 159 12.92 31.06 12.76
CA THR A 159 12.97 32.06 13.83
C THR A 159 13.18 31.47 15.23
N ALA A 160 13.22 30.13 15.36
CA ALA A 160 13.30 29.42 16.64
C ALA A 160 14.56 29.73 17.46
N GLY A 161 14.43 30.42 18.59
CA GLY A 161 15.54 30.66 19.53
C GLY A 161 15.86 29.49 20.47
N SER A 162 14.98 28.48 20.51
CA SER A 162 15.11 27.29 21.34
C SER A 162 14.74 26.03 20.56
N VAL A 163 15.20 24.88 21.06
CA VAL A 163 14.87 23.56 20.53
C VAL A 163 13.35 23.31 20.60
N TYR A 164 12.68 23.77 21.66
CA TYR A 164 11.24 23.59 21.83
C TYR A 164 10.44 24.35 20.78
N SER A 165 10.81 25.61 20.50
CA SER A 165 10.20 26.40 19.43
C SER A 165 10.46 25.76 18.05
N PHE A 166 11.66 25.20 17.85
CA PHE A 166 11.99 24.47 16.63
C PHE A 166 11.11 23.22 16.47
N CYS A 167 10.96 22.41 17.52
CA CYS A 167 10.06 21.24 17.53
C CYS A 167 8.60 21.63 17.21
N ALA A 168 8.10 22.73 17.79
CA ALA A 168 6.74 23.21 17.52
C ALA A 168 6.54 23.59 16.06
N GLY A 169 7.52 24.29 15.46
CA GLY A 169 7.53 24.60 14.03
C GLY A 169 7.58 23.34 13.16
N THR A 170 8.37 22.35 13.56
CA THR A 170 8.50 21.07 12.86
C THR A 170 7.19 20.27 12.82
N ILE A 171 6.40 20.28 13.89
CA ILE A 171 5.08 19.61 13.90
C ILE A 171 4.15 20.26 12.87
N LEU A 172 4.06 21.60 12.86
CA LEU A 172 3.22 22.34 11.90
C LEU A 172 3.68 22.15 10.46
N TYR A 173 4.99 22.24 10.22
CA TYR A 173 5.59 21.96 8.93
C TYR A 173 5.22 20.55 8.45
N GLN A 174 5.32 19.56 9.34
CA GLN A 174 5.11 18.16 8.99
C GLN A 174 3.68 17.88 8.57
N ILE A 175 2.69 18.55 9.17
CA ILE A 175 1.28 18.49 8.73
C ILE A 175 1.18 18.94 7.27
N GLY A 176 1.72 20.12 6.94
CA GLY A 176 1.72 20.65 5.58
C GLY A 176 2.45 19.74 4.58
N TYR A 177 3.66 19.29 4.93
CA TYR A 177 4.48 18.41 4.08
C TYR A 177 3.78 17.06 3.79
N THR A 178 3.18 16.46 4.81
CA THR A 178 2.51 15.17 4.69
C THR A 178 1.27 15.28 3.78
N CYS A 179 0.49 16.34 3.96
CA CYS A 179 -0.69 16.62 3.14
C CYS A 179 -0.32 16.84 1.66
N ILE A 180 0.71 17.64 1.36
CA ILE A 180 1.07 17.91 -0.04
C ILE A 180 1.59 16.65 -0.73
N VAL A 181 2.44 15.84 -0.07
CA VAL A 181 2.96 14.59 -0.64
C VAL A 181 1.81 13.64 -1.00
N LEU A 182 0.83 13.49 -0.11
CA LEU A 182 -0.35 12.68 -0.37
C LEU A 182 -1.19 13.22 -1.53
N LEU A 183 -1.46 14.53 -1.53
CA LEU A 183 -2.32 15.14 -2.53
C LEU A 183 -1.73 15.06 -3.93
N LEU A 184 -0.41 15.20 -4.09
CA LEU A 184 0.23 15.02 -5.39
C LEU A 184 0.02 13.59 -5.91
N GLU A 185 0.13 12.57 -5.05
CA GLU A 185 -0.15 11.18 -5.43
C GLU A 185 -1.62 10.97 -5.80
N ILE A 186 -2.55 11.58 -5.06
CA ILE A 186 -4.00 11.52 -5.37
C ILE A 186 -4.29 12.21 -6.71
N LEU A 187 -3.77 13.42 -6.92
CA LEU A 187 -3.96 14.17 -8.17
C LEU A 187 -3.40 13.39 -9.37
N VAL A 188 -2.23 12.77 -9.22
CA VAL A 188 -1.68 11.89 -10.27
C VAL A 188 -2.58 10.69 -10.51
N ALA A 189 -3.14 10.07 -9.48
CA ALA A 189 -4.06 8.95 -9.61
C ALA A 189 -5.41 9.32 -10.26
N ASP A 190 -5.89 10.55 -10.04
CA ASP A 190 -7.14 11.09 -10.58
C ASP A 190 -7.02 11.42 -12.09
N PHE A 191 -5.84 11.84 -12.56
CA PHE A 191 -5.61 12.21 -13.97
C PHE A 191 -4.88 11.15 -14.82
N SER A 192 -4.46 10.03 -14.23
CA SER A 192 -3.79 8.95 -14.95
C SER A 192 -4.69 7.71 -15.10
N SER A 193 -4.48 6.96 -16.19
CA SER A 193 -5.11 5.65 -16.35
C SER A 193 -4.42 4.60 -15.49
N MET A 194 -5.16 3.59 -15.01
CA MET A 194 -4.60 2.48 -14.19
C MET A 194 -3.37 1.82 -14.82
N ARG A 195 -3.32 1.76 -16.16
CA ARG A 195 -2.21 1.13 -16.91
C ARG A 195 -0.92 1.95 -16.88
N ALA A 196 -1.02 3.27 -16.88
CA ALA A 196 0.13 4.17 -16.89
C ALA A 196 0.43 4.76 -15.50
N ARG A 197 -0.42 4.49 -14.50
CA ARG A 197 -0.34 5.07 -13.15
C ARG A 197 1.06 5.00 -12.53
N VAL A 198 1.74 3.86 -12.62
CA VAL A 198 3.10 3.70 -12.07
C VAL A 198 4.09 4.68 -12.71
N PHE A 199 4.01 4.86 -14.04
CA PHE A 199 4.86 5.79 -14.76
C PHE A 199 4.56 7.24 -14.38
N PHE A 200 3.27 7.60 -14.27
CA PHE A 200 2.85 8.94 -13.86
C PHE A 200 3.18 9.23 -12.39
N SER A 201 3.17 8.24 -11.49
CA SER A 201 3.60 8.39 -10.08
C SER A 201 5.08 8.75 -9.92
N TYR A 202 5.92 8.54 -10.95
CA TYR A 202 7.30 9.03 -10.93
C TYR A 202 7.43 10.50 -11.31
N ILE A 203 6.41 11.15 -11.91
CA ILE A 203 6.49 12.56 -12.33
C ILE A 203 6.80 13.50 -11.16
N PRO A 204 6.12 13.41 -9.99
CA PRO A 204 6.46 14.22 -8.83
C PRO A 204 7.88 13.94 -8.29
N ALA A 205 8.45 12.77 -8.62
CA ALA A 205 9.77 12.35 -8.18
C ALA A 205 10.91 12.63 -9.19
N LEU A 206 10.60 12.90 -10.47
CA LEU A 206 11.61 13.26 -11.47
C LEU A 206 12.54 14.41 -11.03
N PRO A 207 12.07 15.44 -10.32
CA PRO A 207 12.95 16.48 -9.79
C PRO A 207 14.11 15.98 -8.93
N PHE A 208 13.98 14.84 -8.24
CA PHE A 208 15.08 14.29 -7.43
C PHE A 208 16.35 13.99 -8.26
N VAL A 209 16.21 13.76 -9.57
CA VAL A 209 17.35 13.58 -10.50
C VAL A 209 18.20 14.85 -10.58
N ILE A 210 17.56 16.01 -10.64
CA ILE A 210 18.23 17.32 -10.74
C ILE A 210 18.63 17.81 -9.34
N ASN A 211 17.70 17.73 -8.39
CA ASN A 211 17.86 18.26 -7.04
C ASN A 211 19.04 17.65 -6.29
N THR A 212 19.38 16.39 -6.57
CA THR A 212 20.52 15.69 -5.96
C THR A 212 21.85 16.41 -6.18
N TRP A 213 22.07 16.94 -7.39
CA TRP A 213 23.34 17.58 -7.73
C TRP A 213 23.41 19.03 -7.23
N ILE A 214 22.26 19.70 -7.22
CA ILE A 214 22.12 21.11 -6.83
C ILE A 214 22.07 21.28 -5.30
N SER A 215 21.46 20.35 -4.56
CA SER A 215 21.25 20.46 -3.11
C SER A 215 22.55 20.62 -2.32
N GLY A 216 23.61 19.91 -2.71
CA GLY A 216 24.94 20.04 -2.10
C GLY A 216 25.58 21.41 -2.30
N SER A 217 25.41 22.01 -3.48
CA SER A 217 25.95 23.34 -3.78
C SER A 217 25.15 24.46 -3.10
N ILE A 218 23.83 24.31 -3.01
CA ILE A 218 22.98 25.26 -2.27
C ILE A 218 23.34 25.21 -0.78
N THR A 219 23.38 24.03 -0.18
CA THR A 219 23.69 23.89 1.26
C THR A 219 25.07 24.41 1.60
N SER A 220 26.09 24.12 0.79
CA SER A 220 27.45 24.62 1.03
C SER A 220 27.54 26.14 0.89
N ALA A 221 26.89 26.74 -0.12
CA ALA A 221 26.87 28.19 -0.30
C ALA A 221 26.14 28.91 0.84
N VAL A 222 24.96 28.40 1.23
CA VAL A 222 24.14 28.98 2.31
C VAL A 222 24.86 28.89 3.65
N LEU A 223 25.46 27.74 3.99
CA LEU A 223 26.18 27.56 5.25
C LEU A 223 27.53 28.31 5.30
N ARG A 224 28.09 28.66 4.14
CA ARG A 224 29.32 29.47 4.05
C ARG A 224 29.07 30.96 4.28
N ILE A 225 27.97 31.50 3.76
CA ILE A 225 27.67 32.94 3.80
C ILE A 225 26.73 33.30 4.94
N THR A 226 25.75 32.43 5.21
CA THR A 226 24.65 32.69 6.15
C THR A 226 24.58 31.59 7.21
N THR A 227 23.40 31.28 7.72
CA THR A 227 23.17 30.23 8.73
C THR A 227 22.06 29.27 8.27
N TRP A 228 21.93 28.13 8.95
CA TRP A 228 20.85 27.16 8.72
C TRP A 228 19.45 27.80 8.79
N ARG A 229 19.30 28.89 9.56
CA ARG A 229 18.03 29.62 9.74
C ARG A 229 17.53 30.23 8.45
N TRP A 230 18.40 30.93 7.72
CA TRP A 230 18.08 31.47 6.41
C TRP A 230 17.88 30.35 5.38
N GLY A 231 18.66 29.27 5.50
CA GLY A 231 18.50 28.08 4.67
C GLY A 231 17.09 27.47 4.73
N ILE A 232 16.44 27.47 5.90
CA ILE A 232 15.03 27.08 6.04
C ILE A 232 14.09 28.24 5.65
N GLY A 233 14.42 29.47 6.07
CA GLY A 233 13.60 30.66 5.83
C GLY A 233 13.36 31.00 4.36
N MET A 234 14.35 30.81 3.47
CA MET A 234 14.20 31.09 2.04
C MET A 234 13.06 30.29 1.38
N TRP A 235 12.78 29.09 1.88
CA TRP A 235 11.71 28.23 1.38
C TRP A 235 10.31 28.72 1.76
N CYS A 236 10.18 29.60 2.75
CA CYS A 236 8.91 30.26 3.07
C CYS A 236 8.41 31.15 1.92
N ILE A 237 9.33 31.64 1.07
CA ILE A 237 9.01 32.47 -0.10
C ILE A 237 8.92 31.60 -1.35
N ILE A 238 9.90 30.72 -1.56
CA ILE A 238 10.00 29.91 -2.78
C ILE A 238 8.82 28.93 -2.90
N TYR A 239 8.44 28.26 -1.82
CA TYR A 239 7.42 27.20 -1.87
C TYR A 239 6.02 27.73 -2.21
N PRO A 240 5.50 28.82 -1.58
CA PRO A 240 4.21 29.40 -1.96
C PRO A 240 4.17 29.80 -3.43
N VAL A 241 5.22 30.48 -3.91
CA VAL A 241 5.31 30.91 -5.31
C VAL A 241 5.28 29.71 -6.25
N ALA A 242 6.01 28.64 -5.94
CA ALA A 242 5.97 27.39 -6.69
C ALA A 242 4.61 26.68 -6.64
N SER A 243 3.81 26.90 -5.58
CA SER A 243 2.48 26.30 -5.44
C SER A 243 1.35 27.05 -6.17
N LEU A 244 1.56 28.33 -6.50
CA LEU A 244 0.55 29.17 -7.15
C LEU A 244 -0.01 28.58 -8.45
N PRO A 245 0.79 28.04 -9.40
CA PRO A 245 0.24 27.50 -10.63
C PRO A 245 -0.74 26.33 -10.41
N LEU A 246 -0.44 25.44 -9.47
CA LEU A 246 -1.36 24.34 -9.13
C LEU A 246 -2.62 24.86 -8.44
N LEU A 247 -2.48 25.83 -7.52
CA LEU A 247 -3.62 26.43 -6.83
C LEU A 247 -4.55 27.15 -7.81
N ILE A 248 -4.00 27.93 -8.74
CA ILE A 248 -4.78 28.67 -9.76
C ILE A 248 -5.51 27.70 -10.69
N THR A 249 -4.84 26.64 -11.16
CA THR A 249 -5.45 25.64 -12.05
C THR A 249 -6.58 24.89 -11.36
N LEU A 250 -6.33 24.37 -10.15
CA LEU A 250 -7.35 23.69 -9.34
C LEU A 250 -8.52 24.60 -8.98
N TYR A 251 -8.26 25.85 -8.61
CA TYR A 251 -9.29 26.85 -8.36
C TYR A 251 -10.16 27.10 -9.59
N SER A 252 -9.55 27.20 -10.79
CA SER A 252 -10.31 27.41 -12.02
C SER A 252 -11.23 26.24 -12.35
N ILE A 253 -10.77 25.00 -12.09
CA ILE A 253 -11.54 23.77 -12.33
C ILE A 253 -12.70 23.66 -11.34
N ASP A 254 -12.42 23.92 -10.06
CA ASP A 254 -13.42 23.89 -8.98
C ASP A 254 -14.49 24.97 -9.19
N ARG A 255 -14.09 26.17 -9.62
CA ARG A 255 -15.03 27.24 -9.96
C ARG A 255 -15.91 26.90 -11.18
N ARG A 256 -15.33 26.32 -12.23
CA ARG A 256 -16.10 25.94 -13.45
C ARG A 256 -17.11 24.83 -13.19
N THR A 257 -16.77 23.87 -12.34
CA THR A 257 -17.68 22.77 -11.96
C THR A 257 -18.81 23.27 -11.08
N THR A 258 -18.51 24.15 -10.12
CA THR A 258 -19.48 24.78 -9.22
C THR A 258 -20.47 25.68 -9.97
N LEU A 259 -20.00 26.53 -10.89
CA LEU A 259 -20.86 27.44 -11.66
C LEU A 259 -21.80 26.70 -12.63
N ARG A 260 -21.42 25.51 -13.11
CA ARG A 260 -22.21 24.75 -14.11
C ARG A 260 -23.24 23.79 -13.53
N HIS A 261 -23.01 23.26 -12.32
CA HIS A 261 -23.95 22.30 -11.71
C HIS A 261 -25.10 22.96 -10.96
N GLY A 262 -25.21 24.30 -10.96
CA GLY A 262 -26.28 25.01 -10.26
C GLY A 262 -26.40 24.61 -8.79
N HIS A 263 -25.35 24.00 -8.23
CA HIS A 263 -25.31 23.66 -6.82
C HIS A 263 -25.12 25.00 -6.15
N LYS A 264 -26.22 25.56 -5.65
CA LYS A 264 -26.16 26.50 -4.54
C LYS A 264 -25.26 25.81 -3.54
N SER A 265 -24.00 26.22 -3.50
CA SER A 265 -23.14 25.87 -2.41
C SER A 265 -23.95 26.24 -1.17
N GLU A 266 -24.19 25.29 -0.28
CA GLU A 266 -24.64 25.57 1.08
C GLU A 266 -23.58 26.40 1.86
N LEU A 267 -22.82 27.28 1.18
CA LEU A 267 -22.04 28.37 1.73
C LEU A 267 -22.94 29.54 2.17
N GLY A 268 -24.14 29.22 2.64
CA GLY A 268 -25.19 30.16 3.01
C GLY A 268 -26.05 29.65 4.16
N GLN A 269 -25.58 28.67 4.93
CA GLN A 269 -26.20 28.33 6.22
C GLN A 269 -25.35 28.93 7.35
N THR A 270 -26.00 29.92 7.97
CA THR A 270 -25.64 30.76 9.10
C THR A 270 -24.92 30.01 10.21
N TYR A 271 -24.06 30.72 10.95
CA TYR A 271 -23.20 30.32 12.08
C TYR A 271 -23.71 29.26 13.09
N GLU A 272 -25.01 28.96 13.17
CA GLU A 272 -25.54 27.77 13.87
C GLU A 272 -25.16 26.43 13.19
N ASP A 273 -24.78 26.48 11.91
CA ASP A 273 -24.41 25.32 11.10
C ASP A 273 -22.92 24.98 11.17
N LEU A 274 -22.07 25.88 11.70
CA LEU A 274 -20.63 25.62 11.93
C LEU A 274 -20.41 24.55 13.01
N ARG A 275 -21.23 24.54 14.07
CA ARG A 275 -21.16 23.51 15.11
C ARG A 275 -21.57 22.15 14.55
N ASN A 276 -22.70 22.09 13.85
CA ASN A 276 -23.15 20.85 13.21
C ASN A 276 -22.18 20.36 12.13
N TRP A 277 -21.61 21.29 11.35
CA TRP A 277 -20.58 21.00 10.36
C TRP A 277 -19.29 20.48 11.02
N SER A 278 -18.83 21.12 12.10
CA SER A 278 -17.63 20.70 12.84
C SER A 278 -17.79 19.32 13.47
N VAL A 279 -18.96 18.99 14.03
CA VAL A 279 -19.28 17.67 14.57
C VAL A 279 -19.36 16.62 13.46
N ARG A 280 -20.06 16.90 12.34
CA ARG A 280 -20.08 16.00 11.18
C ARG A 280 -18.69 15.79 10.58
N PHE A 281 -17.87 16.84 10.54
CA PHE A 281 -16.49 16.77 10.07
C PHE A 281 -15.62 15.94 11.02
N PHE A 282 -15.76 16.12 12.33
CA PHE A 282 -15.05 15.34 13.35
C PHE A 282 -15.44 13.85 13.31
N ASP A 283 -16.72 13.55 13.06
CA ASP A 283 -17.25 12.19 12.86
C ASP A 283 -16.79 11.56 11.52
N GLN A 284 -16.59 12.36 10.47
CA GLN A 284 -16.08 11.88 9.18
C GLN A 284 -14.57 11.60 9.23
N VAL A 285 -13.81 12.45 9.92
CA VAL A 285 -12.36 12.35 10.05
C VAL A 285 -11.93 11.35 11.12
N ASP A 286 -12.85 10.91 11.99
CA ASP A 286 -12.57 10.03 13.13
C ASP A 286 -11.60 10.68 14.13
N GLY A 287 -12.00 11.83 14.66
CA GLY A 287 -11.14 12.61 15.56
C GLY A 287 -10.72 11.87 16.83
N ILE A 288 -11.57 10.98 17.36
CA ILE A 288 -11.24 10.15 18.53
C ILE A 288 -10.18 9.11 18.15
N GLY A 289 -10.35 8.40 17.04
CA GLY A 289 -9.34 7.47 16.53
C GLY A 289 -8.01 8.17 16.30
N LEU A 290 -8.02 9.37 15.71
CA LEU A 290 -6.84 10.17 15.44
C LEU A 290 -6.09 10.57 16.71
N VAL A 291 -6.78 11.13 17.71
CA VAL A 291 -6.17 11.54 18.99
C VAL A 291 -5.60 10.32 19.71
N THR A 292 -6.33 9.21 19.71
CA THR A 292 -5.91 7.94 20.33
C THR A 292 -4.65 7.39 19.64
N LEU A 293 -4.59 7.42 18.30
CA LEU A 293 -3.45 6.98 17.50
C LEU A 293 -2.20 7.83 17.75
N VAL A 294 -2.32 9.16 17.66
CA VAL A 294 -1.20 10.09 17.92
C VAL A 294 -0.68 9.90 19.33
N THR A 295 -1.59 9.83 20.31
CA THR A 295 -1.23 9.65 21.73
C THR A 295 -0.51 8.31 21.94
N ALA A 296 -1.00 7.21 21.36
CA ALA A 296 -0.35 5.90 21.45
C ALA A 296 1.09 5.95 20.91
N PHE A 297 1.28 6.45 19.68
CA PHE A 297 2.58 6.50 19.05
C PHE A 297 3.55 7.45 19.75
N SER A 298 3.11 8.64 20.17
CA SER A 298 3.93 9.58 20.93
C SER A 298 4.36 8.99 22.28
N LEU A 299 3.43 8.42 23.04
CA LEU A 299 3.73 7.88 24.37
C LEU A 299 4.62 6.62 24.31
N VAL A 300 4.52 5.79 23.27
CA VAL A 300 5.41 4.63 23.09
C VAL A 300 6.79 5.05 22.60
N LEU A 301 6.87 5.93 21.61
CA LEU A 301 8.11 6.19 20.89
C LEU A 301 8.97 7.28 21.54
N THR A 302 8.36 8.31 22.15
CA THR A 302 9.13 9.40 22.79
C THR A 302 10.03 8.92 23.93
N PRO A 303 9.59 8.03 24.83
CA PRO A 303 10.47 7.49 25.86
C PRO A 303 11.62 6.67 25.27
N LEU A 304 11.42 5.98 24.14
CA LEU A 304 12.45 5.17 23.51
C LEU A 304 13.61 6.00 22.94
N THR A 305 13.37 7.25 22.51
CA THR A 305 14.45 8.13 22.06
C THR A 305 15.19 8.80 23.22
N ILE A 306 14.50 9.09 24.33
CA ILE A 306 15.09 9.78 25.49
C ILE A 306 15.79 8.80 26.44
N ALA A 307 15.24 7.61 26.66
CA ALA A 307 15.78 6.61 27.60
C ALA A 307 17.05 5.90 27.11
N GLY A 308 17.52 6.20 25.89
CA GLY A 308 18.79 5.71 25.35
C GLY A 308 20.03 6.12 26.16
N GLY A 309 19.89 6.97 27.20
CA GLY A 309 20.99 7.61 27.93
C GLY A 309 21.79 6.77 28.92
N THR A 310 21.28 5.69 29.51
CA THR A 310 22.01 4.73 30.38
C THR A 310 21.03 3.67 30.91
N VAL A 311 21.51 2.49 31.32
CA VAL A 311 20.66 1.40 31.87
C VAL A 311 19.84 1.83 33.10
N SER A 312 20.32 2.82 33.86
CA SER A 312 19.62 3.39 35.03
C SER A 312 18.32 4.12 34.68
N HIS A 313 18.20 4.66 33.47
CA HIS A 313 17.02 5.43 33.04
C HIS A 313 15.82 4.54 32.66
N TRP A 314 16.05 3.27 32.28
CA TRP A 314 14.97 2.33 31.93
C TRP A 314 14.10 1.92 33.12
N ARG A 315 14.60 2.10 34.34
CA ARG A 315 13.83 1.91 35.59
C ARG A 315 13.12 3.18 36.05
N ASN A 316 13.34 4.33 35.41
CA ASN A 316 12.69 5.57 35.81
C ASN A 316 11.19 5.50 35.49
N PRO A 317 10.29 5.74 36.48
CA PRO A 317 8.84 5.79 36.25
C PRO A 317 8.44 6.72 35.11
N GLN A 318 9.19 7.80 34.87
CA GLN A 318 8.96 8.76 33.78
C GLN A 318 9.12 8.16 32.38
N VAL A 319 9.83 7.04 32.24
CA VAL A 319 10.00 6.31 30.97
C VAL A 319 9.00 5.16 30.86
N VAL A 320 8.83 4.40 31.94
CA VAL A 320 7.98 3.19 31.95
C VAL A 320 6.50 3.55 31.87
N LEU A 321 6.05 4.59 32.58
CA LEU A 321 4.64 5.00 32.62
C LEU A 321 4.10 5.37 31.23
N PRO A 322 4.71 6.30 30.47
CA PRO A 322 4.23 6.60 29.12
C PRO A 322 4.32 5.39 28.19
N LEU A 323 5.31 4.51 28.32
CA LEU A 323 5.42 3.32 27.49
C LEU A 323 4.27 2.32 27.72
N VAL A 324 3.94 2.03 28.99
CA VAL A 324 2.82 1.14 29.36
C VAL A 324 1.49 1.76 28.94
N VAL A 325 1.29 3.05 29.23
CA VAL A 325 0.07 3.77 28.84
C VAL A 325 -0.08 3.77 27.33
N GLY A 326 0.96 4.13 26.58
CA GLY A 326 0.93 4.11 25.12
C GLY A 326 0.61 2.73 24.53
N LEU A 327 1.12 1.65 25.14
CA LEU A 327 0.84 0.28 24.73
C LEU A 327 -0.60 -0.14 25.03
N ILE A 328 -1.25 0.45 26.03
CA ILE A 328 -2.69 0.30 26.31
C ILE A 328 -3.54 1.10 25.31
N PHE A 329 -3.09 2.27 24.86
CA PHE A 329 -3.81 3.06 23.86
C PHE A 329 -3.90 2.36 22.48
N VAL A 330 -2.97 1.45 22.14
CA VAL A 330 -3.01 0.66 20.90
C VAL A 330 -4.25 -0.25 20.81
N PRO A 331 -4.52 -1.18 21.76
CA PRO A 331 -5.74 -1.98 21.74
C PRO A 331 -7.00 -1.13 21.90
N VAL A 332 -6.95 -0.02 22.65
CA VAL A 332 -8.07 0.94 22.74
C VAL A 332 -8.39 1.52 21.36
N PHE A 333 -7.37 1.93 20.59
CA PHE A 333 -7.54 2.38 19.21
C PHE A 333 -8.16 1.28 18.35
N VAL A 334 -7.65 0.05 18.40
CA VAL A 334 -8.19 -1.07 17.60
C VAL A 334 -9.66 -1.38 17.95
N LEU A 335 -10.02 -1.34 19.24
CA LEU A 335 -11.39 -1.58 19.69
C LEU A 335 -12.33 -0.43 19.29
N TRP A 336 -11.89 0.82 19.43
CA TRP A 336 -12.62 2.00 18.97
C TRP A 336 -12.88 1.92 17.46
N GLU A 337 -11.86 1.58 16.69
CA GLU A 337 -11.94 1.59 15.23
C GLU A 337 -12.76 0.43 14.66
N LYS A 338 -12.88 -0.66 15.41
CA LYS A 338 -13.69 -1.81 15.04
C LYS A 338 -15.17 -1.62 15.40
N ASN A 339 -15.47 -1.03 16.56
CA ASN A 339 -16.81 -1.04 17.13
C ASN A 339 -17.45 0.35 17.29
N GLY A 340 -16.66 1.40 17.48
CA GLY A 340 -17.12 2.76 17.80
C GLY A 340 -17.11 3.74 16.63
N ALA A 341 -16.15 3.61 15.70
CA ALA A 341 -16.00 4.53 14.58
C ALA A 341 -17.11 4.36 13.52
N ARG A 342 -17.88 5.43 13.28
CA ARG A 342 -18.91 5.45 12.22
C ARG A 342 -18.30 5.44 10.82
N ASN A 343 -17.18 6.14 10.65
CA ASN A 343 -16.35 6.15 9.45
C ASN A 343 -14.89 5.81 9.84
N PRO A 344 -14.48 4.54 9.91
CA PRO A 344 -13.18 4.15 10.45
C PRO A 344 -12.02 4.78 9.66
N LEU A 345 -10.95 5.19 10.34
CA LEU A 345 -9.71 5.67 9.69
C LEU A 345 -9.04 4.56 8.87
N VAL A 346 -9.07 3.33 9.41
CA VAL A 346 -8.47 2.14 8.79
C VAL A 346 -9.58 1.12 8.46
N PRO A 347 -9.92 0.91 7.19
CA PRO A 347 -10.94 -0.06 6.80
C PRO A 347 -10.43 -1.50 6.97
N PHE A 348 -10.72 -2.12 8.12
CA PHE A 348 -10.26 -3.50 8.44
C PHE A 348 -10.70 -4.56 7.41
N HIS A 349 -11.80 -4.34 6.69
CA HIS A 349 -12.22 -5.26 5.63
C HIS A 349 -11.22 -5.31 4.47
N LEU A 350 -10.53 -4.19 4.16
CA LEU A 350 -9.48 -4.13 3.14
C LEU A 350 -8.17 -4.75 3.65
N LEU A 351 -7.88 -4.61 4.94
CA LEU A 351 -6.71 -5.26 5.57
C LEU A 351 -6.78 -6.78 5.60
N LYS A 352 -7.96 -7.38 5.44
CA LYS A 352 -8.11 -8.84 5.31
C LYS A 352 -7.52 -9.40 4.02
N ASP A 353 -7.33 -8.56 2.99
CA ASP A 353 -6.68 -9.00 1.77
C ASP A 353 -5.16 -9.15 2.01
N ARG A 354 -4.66 -10.36 1.78
CA ARG A 354 -3.23 -10.70 1.83
C ARG A 354 -2.37 -9.80 0.93
N GLY A 355 -2.90 -9.33 -0.20
CA GLY A 355 -2.18 -8.44 -1.11
C GLY A 355 -1.93 -7.07 -0.50
N VAL A 356 -2.94 -6.54 0.21
CA VAL A 356 -2.88 -5.26 0.90
C VAL A 356 -1.92 -5.33 2.08
N TRP A 357 -2.08 -6.35 2.96
CA TRP A 357 -1.21 -6.46 4.14
C TRP A 357 0.26 -6.72 3.76
N ALA A 358 0.54 -7.58 2.78
CA ALA A 358 1.91 -7.81 2.32
C ALA A 358 2.58 -6.52 1.84
N ALA A 359 1.86 -5.68 1.08
CA ALA A 359 2.36 -4.40 0.61
C ALA A 359 2.67 -3.42 1.75
N LEU A 360 1.78 -3.32 2.75
CA LEU A 360 1.98 -2.47 3.93
C LEU A 360 3.18 -2.93 4.77
N ALA A 361 3.34 -4.25 4.98
CA ALA A 361 4.45 -4.82 5.71
C ALA A 361 5.79 -4.56 5.03
N VAL A 362 5.88 -4.81 3.72
CA VAL A 362 7.09 -4.53 2.91
C VAL A 362 7.46 -3.05 3.01
N ARG A 363 6.47 -2.14 2.88
CA ARG A 363 6.72 -0.70 2.94
C ARG A 363 7.25 -0.25 4.30
N SER A 364 6.65 -0.75 5.39
CA SER A 364 7.06 -0.42 6.76
C SER A 364 8.45 -0.98 7.09
N LEU A 365 8.71 -2.25 6.81
CA LEU A 365 9.98 -2.92 7.17
C LEU A 365 11.18 -2.34 6.40
N LEU A 366 11.01 -2.06 5.11
CA LEU A 366 12.07 -1.45 4.31
C LEU A 366 12.37 -0.01 4.77
N ASN A 367 11.34 0.73 5.22
CA ASN A 367 11.59 2.05 5.79
C ASN A 367 12.24 2.04 7.15
N PHE A 368 11.84 1.09 7.99
CA PHE A 368 12.52 0.85 9.24
C PHE A 368 14.02 0.66 9.02
N ALA A 369 14.40 -0.25 8.12
CA ALA A 369 15.81 -0.51 7.81
C ALA A 369 16.53 0.72 7.24
N TRP A 370 15.87 1.49 6.36
CA TRP A 370 16.44 2.71 5.80
C TRP A 370 16.67 3.80 6.86
N TYR A 371 15.70 4.10 7.71
CA TYR A 371 15.81 5.13 8.75
C TYR A 371 16.81 4.77 9.85
N VAL A 372 16.96 3.48 10.20
CA VAL A 372 17.99 3.03 11.15
C VAL A 372 19.38 3.48 10.69
N GLN A 373 19.67 3.30 9.39
CA GLN A 373 20.94 3.67 8.77
C GLN A 373 21.04 5.17 8.45
N GLY A 374 19.96 5.78 7.95
CA GLY A 374 19.95 7.12 7.37
C GLY A 374 19.90 8.26 8.39
N ASN A 375 19.31 8.06 9.57
CA ASN A 375 18.98 9.15 10.50
C ASN A 375 20.20 9.97 10.97
N TYR A 376 21.35 9.34 11.17
CA TYR A 376 22.63 9.99 11.54
C TYR A 376 23.68 9.94 10.43
N LEU A 377 23.33 9.47 9.23
CA LEU A 377 24.29 9.27 8.14
C LEU A 377 25.03 10.58 7.78
N TYR A 378 24.33 11.72 7.79
CA TYR A 378 24.96 13.01 7.52
C TYR A 378 26.07 13.34 8.52
N THR A 379 25.78 13.19 9.81
CA THR A 379 26.76 13.41 10.88
C THR A 379 27.96 12.48 10.70
N VAL A 380 27.71 11.21 10.39
CA VAL A 380 28.77 10.21 10.14
C VAL A 380 29.61 10.57 8.91
N LEU A 381 29.01 11.08 7.83
CA LEU A 381 29.72 11.49 6.62
C LEU A 381 30.71 12.63 6.86
N ILE A 382 30.32 13.62 7.68
CA ILE A 382 31.19 14.75 8.05
C ILE A 382 32.22 14.34 9.10
N VAL A 383 31.77 13.63 10.15
CA VAL A 383 32.61 13.33 11.31
C VAL A 383 33.50 12.10 11.09
N ALA A 384 32.99 10.99 10.57
CA ALA A 384 33.79 9.76 10.46
C ALA A 384 34.53 9.62 9.12
N PHE A 385 33.93 10.11 8.03
CA PHE A 385 34.47 9.96 6.68
C PHE A 385 35.16 11.21 6.11
N ASP A 386 35.05 12.34 6.82
CA ASP A 386 35.66 13.62 6.46
C ASP A 386 35.26 14.13 5.06
N PHE A 387 33.99 13.92 4.68
CA PHE A 387 33.48 14.51 3.45
C PHE A 387 33.19 16.00 3.62
N PRO A 388 33.42 16.83 2.58
CA PRO A 388 32.93 18.20 2.59
C PRO A 388 31.40 18.23 2.56
N ILE A 389 30.81 19.32 3.07
CA ILE A 389 29.35 19.54 3.18
C ILE A 389 28.63 19.26 1.86
N GLU A 390 29.21 19.71 0.75
CA GLU A 390 28.66 19.52 -0.59
C GLU A 390 28.55 18.03 -0.96
N SER A 391 29.64 17.27 -0.82
CA SER A 391 29.66 15.84 -1.14
C SER A 391 28.80 15.02 -0.17
N ALA A 392 28.84 15.33 1.12
CA ALA A 392 28.03 14.64 2.13
C ALA A 392 26.52 14.80 1.85
N THR A 393 26.09 16.01 1.49
CA THR A 393 24.69 16.28 1.11
C THR A 393 24.30 15.52 -0.16
N ARG A 394 25.18 15.49 -1.18
CA ARG A 394 24.93 14.71 -2.41
C ARG A 394 24.82 13.21 -2.14
N ILE A 395 25.67 12.66 -1.27
CA ILE A 395 25.65 11.24 -0.91
C ILE A 395 24.34 10.84 -0.24
N LEU A 396 23.78 11.68 0.64
CA LEU A 396 22.44 11.44 1.19
C LEU A 396 21.37 11.36 0.09
N SER A 397 21.46 12.24 -0.89
CA SER A 397 20.51 12.32 -2.01
C SER A 397 20.68 11.21 -3.05
N PHE A 398 21.78 10.44 -3.04
CA PHE A 398 21.97 9.29 -3.94
C PHE A 398 20.87 8.25 -3.80
N PHE A 399 20.34 8.05 -2.59
CA PHE A 399 19.21 7.15 -2.38
C PHE A 399 18.03 7.52 -3.30
N SER A 400 17.62 8.80 -3.30
CA SER A 400 16.52 9.29 -4.13
C SER A 400 16.88 9.33 -5.61
N PHE A 401 18.10 9.76 -5.98
CA PHE A 401 18.55 9.84 -7.37
C PHE A 401 18.51 8.47 -8.07
N PHE A 402 19.24 7.50 -7.52
CA PHE A 402 19.30 6.17 -8.11
C PHE A 402 17.97 5.43 -7.96
N GLY A 403 17.17 5.76 -6.94
CA GLY A 403 15.79 5.28 -6.79
C GLY A 403 14.87 5.71 -7.92
N VAL A 404 14.93 6.97 -8.34
CA VAL A 404 14.14 7.46 -9.47
C VAL A 404 14.65 6.90 -10.79
N VAL A 405 15.96 6.87 -11.01
CA VAL A 405 16.56 6.32 -12.24
C VAL A 405 16.19 4.84 -12.42
N SER A 406 16.41 4.03 -11.39
CA SER A 406 16.02 2.60 -11.42
C SER A 406 14.51 2.43 -11.50
N GLY A 407 13.75 3.26 -10.80
CA GLY A 407 12.29 3.23 -10.76
C GLY A 407 11.64 3.51 -12.11
N VAL A 408 12.14 4.51 -12.86
CA VAL A 408 11.67 4.81 -14.22
C VAL A 408 12.00 3.65 -15.18
N ALA A 409 13.22 3.10 -15.11
CA ALA A 409 13.63 1.96 -15.92
C ALA A 409 12.75 0.73 -15.64
N VAL A 410 12.52 0.43 -14.36
CA VAL A 410 11.64 -0.66 -13.90
C VAL A 410 10.18 -0.39 -14.28
N GLY A 411 9.72 0.86 -14.26
CA GLY A 411 8.38 1.25 -14.68
C GLY A 411 8.10 0.85 -16.14
N LEU A 412 9.06 1.05 -17.04
CA LEU A 412 8.97 0.62 -18.43
C LEU A 412 8.92 -0.92 -18.56
N VAL A 413 9.70 -1.63 -17.74
CA VAL A 413 9.68 -3.10 -17.68
C VAL A 413 8.32 -3.59 -17.18
N ILE A 414 7.77 -3.00 -16.11
CA ILE A 414 6.45 -3.35 -15.56
C ILE A 414 5.36 -3.15 -16.61
N TYR A 415 5.42 -2.07 -17.38
CA TYR A 415 4.45 -1.78 -18.43
C TYR A 415 4.36 -2.94 -19.47
N LYS A 416 5.48 -3.61 -19.75
CA LYS A 416 5.53 -4.77 -20.65
C LYS A 416 5.19 -6.09 -19.97
N PHE A 417 5.80 -6.39 -18.81
CA PHE A 417 5.75 -7.72 -18.19
C PHE A 417 4.57 -7.95 -17.22
N ARG A 418 3.92 -6.88 -16.73
CA ARG A 418 2.69 -6.92 -15.89
C ARG A 418 2.77 -7.78 -14.62
N ARG A 419 3.97 -8.15 -14.14
CA ARG A 419 4.17 -8.93 -12.92
C ARG A 419 5.06 -8.19 -11.92
N LEU A 420 4.45 -7.65 -10.86
CA LEU A 420 5.12 -6.81 -9.85
C LEU A 420 5.91 -7.62 -8.81
N LYS A 421 5.43 -8.82 -8.45
CA LYS A 421 5.97 -9.61 -7.32
C LYS A 421 7.48 -9.85 -7.42
N HIS A 422 7.96 -10.33 -8.57
CA HIS A 422 9.38 -10.69 -8.74
C HIS A 422 10.30 -9.47 -8.64
N ILE A 423 9.84 -8.32 -9.12
CA ILE A 423 10.60 -7.07 -9.10
C ILE A 423 10.76 -6.57 -7.66
N ILE A 424 9.69 -6.62 -6.87
CA ILE A 424 9.70 -6.23 -5.44
C ILE A 424 10.66 -7.13 -4.65
N VAL A 425 10.60 -8.45 -4.88
CA VAL A 425 11.50 -9.41 -4.20
C VAL A 425 12.96 -9.17 -4.59
N MET A 426 13.24 -8.97 -5.87
CA MET A 426 14.59 -8.63 -6.36
C MET A 426 15.10 -7.34 -5.71
N GLY A 427 14.27 -6.29 -5.63
CA GLY A 427 14.61 -5.04 -4.93
C GLY A 427 14.92 -5.25 -3.46
N THR A 428 14.17 -6.11 -2.78
CA THR A 428 14.39 -6.43 -1.36
C THR A 428 15.72 -7.16 -1.14
N ILE A 429 16.07 -8.12 -2.01
CA ILE A 429 17.36 -8.81 -1.97
C ILE A 429 18.50 -7.82 -2.23
N LEU A 430 18.36 -6.95 -3.22
CA LEU A 430 19.36 -5.93 -3.54
C LEU A 430 19.56 -4.94 -2.38
N PHE A 431 18.48 -4.56 -1.68
CA PHE A 431 18.53 -3.71 -0.49
C PHE A 431 19.31 -4.39 0.65
N MET A 432 19.12 -5.70 0.85
CA MET A 432 19.88 -6.48 1.83
C MET A 432 21.37 -6.52 1.49
N VAL A 433 21.73 -6.75 0.22
CA VAL A 433 23.13 -6.71 -0.24
C VAL A 433 23.74 -5.33 0.00
N ALA A 434 23.00 -4.25 -0.28
CA ALA A 434 23.47 -2.89 -0.07
C ALA A 434 23.77 -2.58 1.41
N LEU A 435 22.92 -3.02 2.33
CA LEU A 435 23.22 -2.95 3.77
C LEU A 435 24.44 -3.81 4.15
N GLY A 436 24.60 -4.99 3.56
CA GLY A 436 25.78 -5.84 3.75
C GLY A 436 27.09 -5.16 3.32
N VAL A 437 27.07 -4.43 2.20
CA VAL A 437 28.21 -3.62 1.75
C VAL A 437 28.52 -2.51 2.75
N LEU A 438 27.50 -1.78 3.25
CA LEU A 438 27.71 -0.73 4.25
C LEU A 438 28.32 -1.26 5.56
N ILE A 439 27.92 -2.46 6.00
CA ILE A 439 28.49 -3.11 7.19
C ILE A 439 29.98 -3.45 6.97
N ARG A 440 30.37 -3.81 5.73
CA ARG A 440 31.77 -4.14 5.40
C ARG A 440 32.71 -2.94 5.44
N PHE A 441 32.17 -1.72 5.32
CA PHE A 441 32.89 -0.45 5.34
C PHE A 441 32.47 0.44 6.54
N PRO A 442 32.88 0.06 7.76
CA PRO A 442 32.39 0.64 9.01
C PRO A 442 32.84 2.08 9.31
N GLY A 443 33.75 2.68 8.54
CA GLY A 443 34.26 4.03 8.80
C GLY A 443 35.72 4.21 8.42
N GLY A 444 36.12 5.47 8.21
CA GLY A 444 37.51 5.85 7.98
C GLY A 444 37.66 6.88 6.85
N ALA A 445 38.61 7.81 7.02
CA ALA A 445 38.97 8.81 6.01
C ALA A 445 39.76 8.23 4.81
N THR A 446 40.03 6.92 4.80
CA THR A 446 40.72 6.26 3.68
C THR A 446 39.85 6.23 2.42
N THR A 447 40.50 6.27 1.26
CA THR A 447 39.82 6.29 -0.05
C THR A 447 38.93 5.06 -0.26
N THR A 448 39.38 3.89 0.21
CA THR A 448 38.63 2.62 0.10
C THR A 448 37.33 2.63 0.90
N SER A 449 37.35 3.15 2.13
CA SER A 449 36.16 3.25 2.99
C SER A 449 35.15 4.25 2.42
N ARG A 450 35.64 5.40 1.91
CA ARG A 450 34.80 6.39 1.21
C ARG A 450 34.13 5.82 -0.04
N ALA A 451 34.88 5.09 -0.87
CA ALA A 451 34.35 4.45 -2.07
C ALA A 451 33.33 3.35 -1.73
N GLY A 452 33.60 2.53 -0.71
CA GLY A 452 32.67 1.50 -0.25
C GLY A 452 31.34 2.05 0.27
N LEU A 453 31.39 3.15 1.03
CA LEU A 453 30.20 3.86 1.50
C LEU A 453 29.37 4.42 0.34
N VAL A 454 30.02 5.10 -0.61
CA VAL A 454 29.37 5.63 -1.82
C VAL A 454 28.74 4.50 -2.62
N GLY A 455 29.46 3.40 -2.87
CA GLY A 455 28.93 2.22 -3.56
C GLY A 455 27.72 1.60 -2.85
N GLY A 456 27.75 1.51 -1.52
CA GLY A 456 26.61 1.05 -0.72
C GLY A 456 25.39 1.95 -0.85
N GLN A 457 25.56 3.29 -0.85
CA GLN A 457 24.47 4.24 -1.04
C GLN A 457 23.88 4.21 -2.45
N ILE A 458 24.72 4.02 -3.49
CA ILE A 458 24.26 3.82 -4.86
C ILE A 458 23.39 2.55 -4.95
N LEU A 459 23.85 1.45 -4.36
CA LEU A 459 23.13 0.18 -4.39
C LEU A 459 21.81 0.25 -3.61
N LEU A 460 21.80 0.92 -2.45
CA LEU A 460 20.58 1.22 -1.70
C LEU A 460 19.60 2.04 -2.54
N GLY A 461 20.08 3.09 -3.20
CA GLY A 461 19.25 3.93 -4.07
C GLY A 461 18.65 3.11 -5.21
N LEU A 462 19.45 2.34 -5.95
CA LEU A 462 18.98 1.46 -7.01
C LEU A 462 17.91 0.50 -6.51
N SER A 463 18.09 -0.12 -5.34
CA SER A 463 17.11 -1.05 -4.80
C SER A 463 15.75 -0.40 -4.49
N SER A 464 15.73 0.89 -4.09
CA SER A 464 14.50 1.60 -3.71
C SER A 464 13.49 1.74 -4.86
N GLY A 465 13.95 1.96 -6.09
CA GLY A 465 13.10 2.06 -7.27
C GLY A 465 12.41 0.75 -7.66
N LEU A 466 12.96 -0.39 -7.24
CA LEU A 466 12.41 -1.71 -7.53
C LEU A 466 11.22 -2.09 -6.64
N PHE A 467 11.06 -1.45 -5.46
CA PHE A 467 9.98 -1.80 -4.53
C PHE A 467 9.05 -0.64 -4.16
N ALA A 468 9.51 0.61 -4.11
CA ALA A 468 8.72 1.70 -3.50
C ALA A 468 7.40 1.99 -4.25
N TYR A 469 7.47 2.31 -5.55
CA TYR A 469 6.28 2.55 -6.37
C TYR A 469 5.60 1.26 -6.87
N PRO A 470 6.33 0.17 -7.20
CA PRO A 470 5.69 -1.10 -7.55
C PRO A 470 4.80 -1.67 -6.45
N THR A 471 5.20 -1.52 -5.17
CA THR A 471 4.38 -1.97 -4.03
C THR A 471 3.16 -1.06 -3.85
N GLN A 472 3.31 0.26 -4.05
CA GLN A 472 2.19 1.21 -4.07
C GLN A 472 1.17 0.89 -5.17
N ALA A 473 1.65 0.55 -6.37
CA ALA A 473 0.81 0.13 -7.48
C ALA A 473 0.06 -1.18 -7.17
N SER A 474 0.74 -2.12 -6.51
CA SER A 474 0.15 -3.41 -6.12
C SER A 474 -1.01 -3.25 -5.14
N ILE A 475 -0.87 -2.37 -4.14
CA ILE A 475 -1.94 -2.12 -3.17
C ILE A 475 -3.12 -1.38 -3.82
N GLN A 476 -2.84 -0.40 -4.70
CA GLN A 476 -3.88 0.33 -5.43
C GLN A 476 -4.62 -0.55 -6.45
N ALA A 477 -3.95 -1.53 -7.05
CA ALA A 477 -4.56 -2.49 -7.98
C ALA A 477 -5.52 -3.48 -7.29
N SER A 478 -5.41 -3.63 -5.97
CA SER A 478 -6.28 -4.50 -5.16
C SER A 478 -7.51 -3.75 -4.63
N ALA A 479 -7.60 -2.44 -4.85
CA ALA A 479 -8.68 -1.58 -4.37
C ALA A 479 -9.71 -1.24 -5.45
N SER A 480 -10.97 -1.06 -5.03
CA SER A 480 -11.97 -0.37 -5.85
C SER A 480 -11.59 1.11 -6.00
N ARG A 481 -12.10 1.76 -7.06
CA ARG A 481 -11.78 3.16 -7.38
C ARG A 481 -12.05 4.13 -6.22
N ASP A 482 -13.11 3.90 -5.46
CA ASP A 482 -13.50 4.74 -4.32
C ASP A 482 -12.57 4.60 -3.10
N HIS A 483 -11.75 3.55 -3.05
CA HIS A 483 -10.85 3.30 -1.92
C HIS A 483 -9.37 3.59 -2.24
N VAL A 484 -9.04 4.01 -3.47
CA VAL A 484 -7.64 4.28 -3.87
C VAL A 484 -6.99 5.35 -3.00
N ALA A 485 -7.69 6.43 -2.68
CA ALA A 485 -7.17 7.52 -1.84
C ALA A 485 -6.86 7.02 -0.42
N ILE A 486 -7.80 6.29 0.20
CA ILE A 486 -7.63 5.73 1.55
C ILE A 486 -6.51 4.69 1.59
N LEU A 487 -6.41 3.76 0.63
CA LEU A 487 -5.29 2.80 0.59
C LEU A 487 -3.94 3.48 0.33
N THR A 488 -3.91 4.55 -0.45
CA THR A 488 -2.68 5.34 -0.67
C THR A 488 -2.26 6.06 0.61
N GLY A 489 -3.21 6.70 1.30
CA GLY A 489 -2.99 7.27 2.63
C GLY A 489 -2.49 6.23 3.62
N LEU A 490 -3.11 5.05 3.67
CA LEU A 490 -2.68 3.94 4.54
C LEU A 490 -1.27 3.44 4.19
N TYR A 491 -0.95 3.33 2.90
CA TYR A 491 0.38 2.95 2.43
C TYR A 491 1.46 3.93 2.88
N LEU A 492 1.20 5.24 2.74
CA LEU A 492 2.10 6.30 3.21
C LEU A 492 2.12 6.42 4.74
N SER A 493 1.05 6.02 5.43
CA SER A 493 1.03 5.95 6.90
C SER A 493 1.97 4.86 7.40
N PHE A 494 1.88 3.64 6.84
CA PHE A 494 2.76 2.53 7.20
C PHE A 494 4.23 2.78 6.84
N TYR A 495 4.49 3.55 5.78
CA TYR A 495 5.82 4.11 5.52
C TYR A 495 6.35 4.91 6.72
N ASN A 496 5.54 5.82 7.27
CA ASN A 496 5.91 6.65 8.41
C ASN A 496 5.97 5.86 9.73
N VAL A 497 5.18 4.78 9.89
CA VAL A 497 5.31 3.86 11.03
C VAL A 497 6.70 3.22 11.04
N GLY A 498 7.15 2.69 9.90
CA GLY A 498 8.49 2.14 9.74
C GLY A 498 9.57 3.18 10.03
N SER A 499 9.40 4.40 9.52
CA SER A 499 10.29 5.53 9.79
C SER A 499 10.40 5.85 11.28
N ALA A 500 9.28 5.96 11.99
CA ALA A 500 9.25 6.32 13.40
C ALA A 500 10.00 5.28 14.25
N LEU A 501 9.74 3.99 14.00
CA LEU A 501 10.43 2.88 14.66
C LEU A 501 11.93 2.85 14.34
N GLY A 502 12.30 3.10 13.08
CA GLY A 502 13.70 3.09 12.64
C GLY A 502 14.50 4.24 13.25
N THR A 503 13.91 5.43 13.32
CA THR A 503 14.48 6.61 13.99
C THR A 503 14.67 6.38 15.49
N CYS A 504 13.70 5.74 16.16
CA CYS A 504 13.84 5.36 17.57
C CYS A 504 15.03 4.44 17.81
N LEU A 505 15.12 3.37 17.00
CA LEU A 505 16.22 2.42 17.12
C LEU A 505 17.57 3.10 16.81
N SER A 506 17.63 3.96 15.79
CA SER A 506 18.83 4.72 15.46
C SER A 506 19.26 5.64 16.60
N GLY A 507 18.32 6.37 17.22
CA GLY A 507 18.57 7.25 18.36
C GLY A 507 19.03 6.50 19.62
N ALA A 508 18.43 5.35 19.89
CA ALA A 508 18.82 4.47 20.99
C ALA A 508 20.24 3.93 20.78
N ILE A 509 20.54 3.42 19.58
CA ILE A 509 21.89 2.94 19.22
C ILE A 509 22.90 4.07 19.37
N TRP A 510 22.61 5.26 18.80
CA TRP A 510 23.50 6.42 18.87
C TRP A 510 23.82 6.80 20.31
N THR A 511 22.81 6.91 21.17
CA THR A 511 23.01 7.36 22.57
C THR A 511 23.72 6.31 23.41
N GLN A 512 23.36 5.03 23.27
CA GLN A 512 23.95 3.95 24.09
C GLN A 512 25.36 3.57 23.67
N THR A 513 25.71 3.71 22.39
CA THR A 513 27.00 3.25 21.87
C THR A 513 28.00 4.39 21.71
N LEU A 514 27.58 5.55 21.22
CA LEU A 514 28.51 6.61 20.85
C LEU A 514 29.17 7.27 22.07
N TYR A 515 28.38 7.69 23.07
CA TYR A 515 28.92 8.43 24.21
C TYR A 515 29.95 7.61 25.02
N PRO A 516 29.66 6.35 25.44
CA PRO A 516 30.66 5.55 26.17
C PRO A 516 31.89 5.22 25.32
N THR A 517 31.72 5.03 24.01
CA THR A 517 32.84 4.76 23.11
C THR A 517 33.72 5.99 22.95
N LEU A 518 33.14 7.18 22.81
CA LEU A 518 33.90 8.43 22.75
C LEU A 518 34.67 8.69 24.05
N GLU A 519 34.06 8.43 25.20
CA GLU A 519 34.71 8.56 26.51
C GLU A 519 35.91 7.61 26.64
N ALA A 520 35.76 6.34 26.23
CA ALA A 520 36.85 5.37 26.21
C ALA A 520 37.96 5.75 25.22
N SER A 521 37.60 6.15 24.00
CA SER A 521 38.58 6.55 22.97
C SER A 521 39.34 7.81 23.32
N LEU A 522 38.75 8.74 24.08
CA LEU A 522 39.36 10.02 24.46
C LEU A 522 39.97 9.99 25.87
N ALA A 523 39.99 8.84 26.56
CA ALA A 523 40.50 8.70 27.92
C ALA A 523 41.99 9.06 28.07
N PHE A 524 42.74 9.08 26.97
CA PHE A 524 44.14 9.52 26.94
C PHE A 524 44.31 11.04 27.11
N GLN A 525 43.24 11.82 26.92
CA GLN A 525 43.25 13.27 27.06
C GLN A 525 42.89 13.69 28.51
N PRO A 526 43.56 14.70 29.08
CA PRO A 526 43.25 15.18 30.43
C PRO A 526 41.87 15.84 30.54
N ASN A 527 41.29 16.28 29.42
CA ASN A 527 39.99 16.95 29.40
C ASN A 527 38.83 15.95 29.28
N THR A 528 38.25 15.58 30.42
CA THR A 528 37.09 14.68 30.52
C THR A 528 35.81 15.27 29.91
N THR A 529 35.76 16.57 29.63
CA THR A 529 34.56 17.21 29.05
C THR A 529 34.51 17.15 27.52
N LEU A 530 35.63 16.80 26.87
CA LEU A 530 35.74 16.81 25.41
C LEU A 530 34.78 15.81 24.74
N ALA A 531 34.63 14.60 25.31
CA ALA A 531 33.71 13.59 24.78
C ALA A 531 32.25 14.08 24.77
N ARG A 532 31.82 14.77 25.85
CA ARG A 532 30.49 15.37 25.94
C ARG A 532 30.32 16.51 24.93
N ALA A 533 31.31 17.38 24.81
CA ALA A 533 31.28 18.49 23.86
C ALA A 533 31.17 18.01 22.39
N ILE A 534 31.88 16.93 22.02
CA ILE A 534 31.78 16.31 20.69
C ILE A 534 30.40 15.67 20.47
N TYR A 535 29.85 15.01 21.48
CA TYR A 535 28.53 14.40 21.40
C TYR A 535 27.41 15.44 21.23
N GLU A 536 27.50 16.57 21.92
CA GLU A 536 26.50 17.65 21.91
C GLU A 536 26.61 18.57 20.69
N ASN A 537 27.84 18.89 20.26
CA ASN A 537 28.12 19.78 19.14
C ASN A 537 29.22 19.23 18.21
N PRO A 538 28.93 18.16 17.45
CA PRO A 538 29.93 17.47 16.66
C PRO A 538 30.56 18.35 15.58
N PHE A 539 29.77 19.18 14.88
CA PHE A 539 30.29 19.93 13.72
C PHE A 539 31.28 21.03 14.12
N HIS A 540 31.01 21.75 15.20
CA HIS A 540 31.89 22.84 15.66
C HIS A 540 33.20 22.30 16.25
N ILE A 541 33.11 21.30 17.16
CA ILE A 541 34.28 20.80 17.88
C ILE A 541 35.21 20.03 16.94
N VAL A 542 34.65 19.20 16.05
CA VAL A 542 35.45 18.44 15.08
C VAL A 542 36.21 19.34 14.12
N SER A 543 35.66 20.49 13.75
CA SER A 543 36.35 21.44 12.86
C SER A 543 37.67 21.98 13.42
N GLN A 544 37.86 21.91 14.74
CA GLN A 544 39.09 22.33 15.43
C GLN A 544 40.19 21.26 15.38
N TYR A 545 39.84 20.01 15.05
CA TYR A 545 40.75 18.86 15.04
C TYR A 545 40.77 18.21 13.65
N PRO A 546 41.65 18.65 12.73
CA PRO A 546 41.72 18.09 11.39
C PRO A 546 42.16 16.62 11.39
N VAL A 547 41.84 15.90 10.32
CA VAL A 547 42.22 14.49 10.13
C VAL A 547 43.73 14.34 10.14
N GLY A 548 44.22 13.38 10.92
CA GLY A 548 45.65 13.17 11.19
C GLY A 548 46.08 13.59 12.59
N THR A 549 45.28 14.37 13.32
CA THR A 549 45.50 14.62 14.75
C THR A 549 45.12 13.40 15.59
N GLU A 550 45.77 13.19 16.74
CA GLU A 550 45.49 12.05 17.64
C GLU A 550 44.03 12.03 18.10
N ILE A 551 43.46 13.20 18.42
CA ILE A 551 42.06 13.34 18.85
C ILE A 551 41.10 12.94 17.72
N ARG A 552 41.34 13.43 16.49
CA ARG A 552 40.52 13.06 15.32
C ARG A 552 40.70 11.60 14.94
N GLY A 553 41.92 11.08 15.09
CA GLY A 553 42.27 9.67 14.95
C GLY A 553 41.48 8.80 15.92
N ALA A 554 41.41 9.15 17.20
CA ALA A 554 40.65 8.43 18.22
C ALA A 554 39.13 8.46 18.01
N ILE A 555 38.61 9.53 17.38
CA ILE A 555 37.19 9.63 17.00
C ILE A 555 36.86 8.74 15.79
N ILE A 556 37.78 8.63 14.81
CA ILE A 556 37.57 7.91 13.54
C ILE A 556 37.98 6.43 13.63
N HIS A 557 39.08 6.15 14.33
CA HIS A 557 39.70 4.84 14.51
C HIS A 557 39.79 4.50 16.01
N LYS A 558 39.28 3.33 16.38
CA LYS A 558 39.31 2.80 17.75
C LYS A 558 40.73 2.59 18.29
N ASP A 559 41.71 2.37 17.41
CA ASP A 559 43.04 1.91 17.78
C ASP A 559 44.10 2.92 17.33
N ILE A 560 44.42 3.89 18.20
CA ILE A 560 45.80 4.34 18.27
C ILE A 560 46.54 3.21 18.97
N GLU A 561 47.37 2.52 18.21
CA GLU A 561 48.47 1.71 18.69
C GLU A 561 49.29 2.59 19.64
N ILE A 562 48.98 2.52 20.94
CA ILE A 562 49.77 3.15 21.99
C ILE A 562 51.19 2.61 21.79
N THR A 563 52.07 3.50 21.41
CA THR A 563 53.46 3.21 21.12
C THR A 563 54.05 2.44 22.31
N LYS A 564 54.43 1.18 22.06
CA LYS A 564 55.42 0.36 22.80
C LYS A 564 55.35 0.43 24.34
N SER A 565 54.69 -0.55 25.01
CA SER A 565 55.21 -1.22 26.24
C SER A 565 54.21 -2.06 27.06
N SER A 566 52.93 -2.21 26.71
CA SER A 566 51.98 -3.03 27.51
C SER A 566 51.33 -4.16 26.71
N PRO A 567 51.10 -5.35 27.33
CA PRO A 567 50.55 -6.51 26.63
C PRO A 567 49.09 -6.28 26.25
N PRO A 568 48.60 -6.88 25.14
CA PRO A 568 47.33 -6.52 24.55
C PRO A 568 46.14 -6.91 25.45
N PRO A 569 45.18 -6.02 25.72
CA PRO A 569 43.86 -6.46 26.15
C PRO A 569 43.16 -7.18 24.99
N SER A 570 42.42 -8.23 25.31
CA SER A 570 41.69 -9.12 24.40
C SER A 570 40.97 -8.39 23.25
N PRO A 571 40.90 -9.00 22.04
CA PRO A 571 40.29 -8.37 20.86
C PRO A 571 38.80 -8.10 21.10
N SER A 572 38.47 -6.83 21.36
CA SER A 572 37.08 -6.38 21.38
C SER A 572 36.65 -5.96 19.96
N PRO A 573 35.43 -6.28 19.51
CA PRO A 573 35.03 -6.09 18.12
C PRO A 573 35.01 -4.60 17.70
N PRO A 574 35.21 -4.31 16.39
CA PRO A 574 35.21 -2.95 15.85
C PRO A 574 33.83 -2.27 15.88
N ILE A 575 33.86 -0.93 15.96
CA ILE A 575 32.80 0.07 16.27
C ILE A 575 31.52 0.00 15.40
N MET A 576 31.50 -0.77 14.31
CA MET A 576 30.35 -0.85 13.42
C MET A 576 30.02 -2.28 12.97
N LYS A 577 30.21 -3.27 13.85
CA LYS A 577 29.32 -4.44 13.78
C LYS A 577 27.95 -3.96 14.21
N PHE A 578 27.11 -3.60 13.24
CA PHE A 578 25.66 -3.53 13.41
C PHE A 578 25.23 -4.73 14.26
N GLN A 579 24.97 -4.53 15.55
CA GLN A 579 24.42 -5.56 16.45
C GLN A 579 22.95 -5.84 16.10
N LEU A 580 22.61 -5.85 14.80
CA LEU A 580 21.32 -6.30 14.30
C LEU A 580 21.19 -7.84 14.40
N LEU A 581 22.31 -8.56 14.49
CA LEU A 581 22.32 -10.02 14.55
C LEU A 581 21.74 -10.61 15.86
N SER A 582 21.80 -9.88 17.00
CA SER A 582 21.19 -10.37 18.25
C SER A 582 19.67 -10.17 18.29
N LEU A 583 19.15 -9.11 17.68
CA LEU A 583 17.71 -8.85 17.60
C LEU A 583 16.99 -9.69 16.54
N VAL A 584 17.67 -10.03 15.43
CA VAL A 584 17.14 -10.98 14.43
C VAL A 584 16.95 -12.38 15.06
N SER A 585 17.80 -12.75 16.02
CA SER A 585 17.69 -14.02 16.74
C SER A 585 16.52 -14.07 17.73
N LEU A 586 16.10 -12.91 18.28
CA LEU A 586 14.91 -12.80 19.14
C LEU A 586 13.60 -12.71 18.35
N LEU A 587 13.62 -12.20 17.12
CA LEU A 587 12.45 -12.15 16.23
C LEU A 587 12.21 -13.46 15.47
N LEU A 588 13.25 -14.26 15.22
CA LEU A 588 13.13 -15.61 14.65
C LEU A 588 12.55 -16.65 15.63
N THR A 589 12.52 -16.35 16.93
CA THR A 589 11.91 -17.22 17.95
C THR A 589 10.45 -16.88 18.26
N ALA A 590 9.90 -15.79 17.71
CA ALA A 590 8.53 -15.34 18.00
C ALA A 590 7.50 -15.64 16.89
N THR A 591 7.86 -16.31 15.79
CA THR A 591 6.89 -16.69 14.74
C THR A 591 7.07 -18.12 14.26
N THR A 592 6.76 -19.08 15.12
CA THR A 592 6.32 -20.42 14.70
C THR A 592 4.96 -20.74 15.30
N ALA A 593 4.03 -19.78 15.27
CA ALA A 593 2.63 -20.16 15.24
C ALA A 593 2.39 -20.77 13.86
N ALA A 594 2.34 -22.11 13.80
CA ALA A 594 1.90 -22.83 12.63
C ALA A 594 0.62 -22.18 12.09
N PRO A 595 0.51 -21.91 10.78
CA PRO A 595 -0.70 -21.32 10.23
C PRO A 595 -1.87 -22.23 10.57
N SER A 596 -2.84 -21.69 11.33
CA SER A 596 -4.14 -22.33 11.47
C SER A 596 -4.65 -22.62 10.05
N PRO A 597 -5.06 -23.85 9.71
CA PRO A 597 -5.46 -24.20 8.36
C PRO A 597 -6.58 -23.25 7.92
N ALA A 598 -6.35 -22.55 6.82
CA ALA A 598 -7.32 -21.64 6.24
C ALA A 598 -8.64 -22.38 6.00
N LYS A 599 -9.77 -21.80 6.41
CA LYS A 599 -11.08 -22.37 6.10
C LYS A 599 -11.21 -22.54 4.58
N PRO A 600 -11.60 -23.73 4.08
CA PRO A 600 -11.71 -23.98 2.65
C PRO A 600 -12.77 -23.07 2.02
N LYS A 601 -12.53 -22.63 0.77
CA LYS A 601 -13.51 -21.86 0.00
C LYS A 601 -14.65 -22.80 -0.43
N THR A 602 -15.83 -22.59 0.12
CA THR A 602 -17.03 -23.39 -0.15
C THR A 602 -17.89 -22.80 -1.26
N PHE A 603 -18.53 -23.66 -2.03
CA PHE A 603 -19.43 -23.29 -3.13
C PHE A 603 -20.51 -24.34 -3.33
N ASP A 604 -21.67 -23.93 -3.86
CA ASP A 604 -22.72 -24.82 -4.32
C ASP A 604 -22.59 -25.00 -5.84
N VAL A 605 -23.22 -26.03 -6.40
CA VAL A 605 -23.16 -26.32 -7.84
C VAL A 605 -24.55 -26.26 -8.43
N MET A 606 -24.70 -25.56 -9.55
CA MET A 606 -25.96 -25.37 -10.27
C MET A 606 -25.80 -25.79 -11.73
N ALA A 607 -26.81 -26.48 -12.27
CA ALA A 607 -26.84 -26.92 -13.65
C ALA A 607 -27.35 -25.81 -14.58
N LEU A 608 -26.55 -25.45 -15.59
CA LEU A 608 -26.94 -24.53 -16.66
C LEU A 608 -27.13 -25.30 -17.97
N ARG A 609 -28.39 -25.50 -18.35
CA ARG A 609 -28.80 -25.97 -19.68
C ARG A 609 -30.16 -25.41 -20.09
N SER A 610 -30.20 -24.41 -20.96
CA SER A 610 -31.44 -23.72 -21.36
C SER A 610 -32.48 -24.69 -21.95
N ALA A 611 -33.77 -24.39 -21.75
CA ALA A 611 -34.91 -25.17 -22.27
C ALA A 611 -34.90 -26.67 -21.87
N SER A 612 -34.48 -26.98 -20.64
CA SER A 612 -34.45 -28.35 -20.10
C SER A 612 -34.93 -28.37 -18.64
N PRO A 613 -35.47 -29.51 -18.15
CA PRO A 613 -35.99 -29.62 -16.78
C PRO A 613 -34.91 -29.51 -15.69
N ILE A 614 -33.63 -29.54 -16.08
CA ILE A 614 -32.48 -29.43 -15.17
C ILE A 614 -31.90 -28.01 -15.14
N HIS A 615 -32.46 -27.04 -15.87
CA HIS A 615 -31.96 -25.66 -15.86
C HIS A 615 -32.14 -25.02 -14.48
N PHE A 616 -31.07 -24.43 -13.94
CA PHE A 616 -30.99 -23.86 -12.58
C PHE A 616 -31.19 -24.85 -11.42
N ALA A 617 -31.25 -26.16 -11.70
CA ALA A 617 -31.29 -27.17 -10.67
C ALA A 617 -29.96 -27.20 -9.89
N GLN A 618 -30.03 -27.19 -8.56
CA GLN A 618 -28.85 -27.31 -7.71
C GLN A 618 -28.50 -28.78 -7.45
N VAL A 619 -27.20 -29.04 -7.26
CA VAL A 619 -26.68 -30.38 -7.02
C VAL A 619 -26.95 -30.79 -5.57
N SER A 620 -27.58 -31.95 -5.43
CA SER A 620 -27.88 -32.65 -4.19
C SER A 620 -27.02 -33.90 -4.05
N ALA A 621 -26.75 -34.34 -2.82
CA ALA A 621 -26.04 -35.60 -2.54
C ALA A 621 -26.93 -36.54 -1.71
N ALA A 622 -27.11 -37.77 -2.17
CA ALA A 622 -27.83 -38.83 -1.45
C ALA A 622 -27.45 -40.20 -2.01
N LYS A 623 -27.67 -41.30 -1.27
CA LYS A 623 -27.48 -42.69 -1.78
C LYS A 623 -26.14 -42.92 -2.51
N SER A 624 -25.05 -42.34 -1.99
CA SER A 624 -23.70 -42.40 -2.59
C SER A 624 -23.56 -41.81 -4.01
N GLY A 625 -24.53 -41.00 -4.46
CA GLY A 625 -24.55 -40.35 -5.77
C GLY A 625 -24.87 -38.85 -5.69
N LEU A 626 -24.64 -38.15 -6.80
CA LEU A 626 -25.02 -36.74 -6.96
C LEU A 626 -26.24 -36.63 -7.88
N PHE A 627 -27.19 -35.78 -7.51
CA PHE A 627 -28.50 -35.66 -8.16
C PHE A 627 -28.89 -34.21 -8.41
N LEU A 628 -29.74 -33.97 -9.40
CA LEU A 628 -30.46 -32.72 -9.65
C LEU A 628 -31.96 -32.98 -9.43
N ASN A 629 -32.70 -31.98 -8.92
CA ASN A 629 -34.14 -32.07 -8.62
C ASN A 629 -34.51 -33.27 -7.72
N LEU A 630 -33.68 -33.57 -6.72
CA LEU A 630 -34.00 -34.62 -5.76
C LEU A 630 -35.04 -34.08 -4.75
N PRO A 631 -36.19 -34.75 -4.56
CA PRO A 631 -37.28 -34.22 -3.73
C PRO A 631 -36.95 -34.19 -2.22
N ALA A 632 -36.09 -35.09 -1.74
CA ALA A 632 -35.60 -35.09 -0.37
C ALA A 632 -34.20 -35.70 -0.28
N GLN A 633 -33.26 -35.02 0.39
CA GLN A 633 -31.89 -35.50 0.55
C GLN A 633 -31.68 -36.45 1.75
N ASN A 634 -32.59 -36.45 2.72
CA ASN A 634 -32.46 -37.19 3.99
C ASN A 634 -31.08 -37.01 4.67
N ALA A 635 -30.48 -35.81 4.56
CA ALA A 635 -29.19 -35.49 5.14
C ALA A 635 -29.34 -35.05 6.62
N THR A 636 -28.39 -35.45 7.46
CA THR A 636 -28.31 -34.96 8.85
C THR A 636 -27.44 -33.71 8.90
N CYS A 637 -28.05 -32.54 9.11
CA CYS A 637 -27.39 -31.24 9.11
C CYS A 637 -27.35 -30.62 10.52
N LYS A 638 -26.28 -29.89 10.84
CA LYS A 638 -26.08 -29.28 12.15
C LYS A 638 -27.05 -28.09 12.35
N GLY A 639 -27.76 -28.06 13.49
CA GLY A 639 -28.65 -26.97 13.87
C GLY A 639 -30.08 -27.06 13.32
N GLY A 640 -30.51 -28.23 12.82
CA GLY A 640 -31.89 -28.43 12.31
C GLY A 640 -32.21 -27.71 11.01
N GLN A 641 -31.21 -27.09 10.37
CA GLN A 641 -31.33 -26.46 9.06
C GLN A 641 -31.26 -27.52 7.97
N SER A 642 -32.31 -27.70 7.18
CA SER A 642 -32.27 -28.51 5.96
C SER A 642 -31.97 -27.62 4.76
N SER A 643 -30.97 -28.00 3.97
CA SER A 643 -30.73 -27.42 2.64
C SER A 643 -31.12 -28.45 1.59
N ASP A 644 -31.90 -28.07 0.60
CA ASP A 644 -32.28 -28.93 -0.53
C ASP A 644 -31.13 -29.13 -1.54
N HIS A 645 -29.94 -28.60 -1.24
CA HIS A 645 -28.72 -28.70 -2.06
C HIS A 645 -27.48 -28.94 -1.20
N ALA A 646 -26.46 -29.56 -1.80
CA ALA A 646 -25.20 -29.87 -1.16
C ALA A 646 -24.14 -28.78 -1.41
N THR A 647 -23.34 -28.49 -0.38
CA THR A 647 -22.21 -27.57 -0.46
C THR A 647 -20.89 -28.33 -0.59
N PHE A 648 -20.01 -27.83 -1.46
CA PHE A 648 -18.75 -28.46 -1.83
C PHE A 648 -17.56 -27.54 -1.59
N TYR A 649 -16.37 -28.13 -1.53
CA TYR A 649 -15.10 -27.42 -1.66
C TYR A 649 -14.09 -28.31 -2.39
N VAL A 650 -13.07 -27.70 -3.01
CA VAL A 650 -11.98 -28.43 -3.66
C VAL A 650 -10.71 -28.31 -2.82
N GLU A 651 -10.09 -29.44 -2.50
CA GLU A 651 -8.85 -29.54 -1.74
C GLU A 651 -7.93 -30.55 -2.44
N ASN A 652 -6.73 -30.12 -2.85
CA ASN A 652 -5.75 -30.97 -3.54
C ASN A 652 -6.30 -31.73 -4.78
N GLU A 653 -7.10 -31.06 -5.62
CA GLU A 653 -7.79 -31.63 -6.79
C GLU A 653 -8.86 -32.69 -6.46
N GLU A 654 -9.24 -32.83 -5.19
CA GLU A 654 -10.35 -33.67 -4.73
C GLU A 654 -11.57 -32.78 -4.46
N LEU A 655 -12.74 -33.19 -4.93
CA LEU A 655 -14.02 -32.54 -4.61
C LEU A 655 -14.60 -33.17 -3.34
N VAL A 656 -14.87 -32.34 -2.33
CA VAL A 656 -15.30 -32.79 -1.00
C VAL A 656 -16.61 -32.11 -0.61
N LEU A 657 -17.53 -32.88 -0.04
CA LEU A 657 -18.77 -32.39 0.55
C LEU A 657 -18.48 -31.74 1.91
N TYR A 658 -19.04 -30.55 2.14
CA TYR A 658 -18.74 -29.77 3.33
C TYR A 658 -19.38 -30.36 4.60
N SER A 659 -18.55 -30.72 5.57
CA SER A 659 -18.93 -31.17 6.92
C SER A 659 -17.98 -30.59 7.98
N CYS A 660 -18.51 -30.10 9.09
CA CYS A 660 -17.78 -29.50 10.20
C CYS A 660 -17.39 -30.49 11.31
N GLU A 661 -17.98 -31.69 11.37
CA GLU A 661 -17.75 -32.69 12.41
C GLU A 661 -17.53 -34.08 11.77
N GLY A 662 -16.28 -34.54 11.76
CA GLY A 662 -15.93 -35.90 11.38
C GLY A 662 -15.88 -36.21 9.88
N VAL A 663 -15.33 -37.39 9.60
CA VAL A 663 -15.19 -38.15 8.35
C VAL A 663 -15.56 -37.41 7.05
N LYS A 664 -14.54 -37.02 6.26
CA LYS A 664 -14.70 -36.34 4.96
C LYS A 664 -15.48 -37.21 3.96
N GLN A 665 -16.45 -36.63 3.27
CA GLN A 665 -17.15 -37.30 2.16
C GLN A 665 -16.57 -36.82 0.82
N LYS A 666 -15.83 -37.69 0.12
CA LYS A 666 -15.07 -37.34 -1.09
C LYS A 666 -15.75 -37.88 -2.34
N VAL A 667 -15.82 -37.07 -3.38
CA VAL A 667 -16.44 -37.42 -4.67
C VAL A 667 -15.42 -38.12 -5.57
N PHE A 668 -15.77 -39.32 -6.04
CA PHE A 668 -14.99 -40.10 -6.99
C PHE A 668 -15.68 -40.17 -8.36
N VAL A 669 -14.89 -40.47 -9.38
CA VAL A 669 -15.37 -40.72 -10.74
C VAL A 669 -14.73 -41.99 -11.29
N ASP A 670 -15.51 -42.92 -11.86
CA ASP A 670 -14.99 -44.11 -12.56
C ASP A 670 -15.07 -43.89 -14.08
N ARG A 671 -13.90 -43.73 -14.70
CA ARG A 671 -13.76 -43.51 -16.15
C ARG A 671 -13.55 -44.80 -16.95
N SER A 672 -13.49 -45.96 -16.30
CA SER A 672 -13.24 -47.22 -16.98
C SER A 672 -14.41 -47.59 -17.89
N GLY A 673 -14.14 -48.43 -18.89
CA GLY A 673 -15.19 -48.96 -19.77
C GLY A 673 -16.31 -49.71 -19.02
N MET A 674 -16.01 -50.25 -17.83
CA MET A 674 -17.00 -50.87 -16.95
C MET A 674 -17.75 -49.84 -16.08
N GLY A 675 -17.08 -48.77 -15.64
CA GLY A 675 -17.68 -47.72 -14.82
C GLY A 675 -18.52 -46.69 -15.59
N GLN A 676 -18.30 -46.59 -16.91
CA GLN A 676 -19.06 -45.75 -17.86
C GLN A 676 -19.27 -44.28 -17.43
N GLY A 677 -18.36 -43.73 -16.61
CA GLY A 677 -18.44 -42.35 -16.13
C GLY A 677 -19.25 -42.16 -14.85
N ILE A 678 -19.41 -43.18 -14.00
CA ILE A 678 -20.15 -43.04 -12.74
C ILE A 678 -19.52 -41.97 -11.85
N VAL A 679 -20.35 -41.09 -11.30
CA VAL A 679 -19.95 -40.11 -10.28
C VAL A 679 -20.66 -40.46 -8.98
N GLY A 680 -19.88 -40.58 -7.91
CA GLY A 680 -20.39 -40.92 -6.58
C GLY A 680 -19.52 -40.33 -5.48
N TYR A 681 -19.87 -40.56 -4.23
CA TYR A 681 -19.03 -40.16 -3.10
C TYR A 681 -18.84 -41.30 -2.11
N ILE A 682 -17.67 -41.32 -1.49
CA ILE A 682 -17.32 -42.21 -0.38
C ILE A 682 -17.26 -41.41 0.91
N THR A 683 -17.52 -42.09 2.04
CA THR A 683 -17.46 -41.49 3.38
C THR A 683 -16.22 -42.04 4.07
N GLY A 684 -15.24 -41.17 4.34
CA GLY A 684 -14.01 -41.55 5.02
C GLY A 684 -13.08 -42.35 4.14
N ASP A 685 -12.49 -43.39 4.73
CA ASP A 685 -11.55 -44.30 4.06
C ASP A 685 -12.25 -45.55 3.52
N ALA A 686 -13.56 -45.44 3.20
CA ALA A 686 -14.27 -46.53 2.56
C ALA A 686 -13.58 -46.94 1.24
N PRO A 687 -13.49 -48.25 0.92
CA PRO A 687 -12.77 -48.72 -0.25
C PRO A 687 -13.38 -48.13 -1.51
N LEU A 688 -12.51 -47.57 -2.37
CA LEU A 688 -12.95 -47.08 -3.67
C LEU A 688 -13.36 -48.23 -4.58
N PRO A 689 -14.31 -48.00 -5.50
CA PRO A 689 -14.51 -48.90 -6.64
C PRO A 689 -13.19 -49.13 -7.38
N ARG A 690 -13.03 -50.33 -7.96
CA ARG A 690 -11.76 -50.84 -8.53
C ARG A 690 -11.06 -49.87 -9.50
N TYR A 691 -11.81 -49.00 -10.18
CA TYR A 691 -11.28 -47.99 -11.11
C TYR A 691 -11.73 -46.55 -10.77
N GLY A 692 -12.15 -46.31 -9.53
CA GLY A 692 -12.56 -44.98 -9.06
C GLY A 692 -11.37 -44.04 -8.85
N GLU A 693 -11.47 -42.83 -9.40
CA GLU A 693 -10.49 -41.76 -9.26
C GLU A 693 -11.05 -40.62 -8.39
N LEU A 694 -10.29 -40.15 -7.40
CA LEU A 694 -10.67 -38.99 -6.56
C LEU A 694 -10.11 -37.66 -7.05
N LYS A 695 -9.01 -37.70 -7.82
CA LYS A 695 -8.23 -36.52 -8.20
C LYS A 695 -8.49 -36.10 -9.63
N GLY A 696 -8.55 -34.79 -9.85
CA GLY A 696 -8.74 -34.18 -11.16
C GLY A 696 -9.89 -33.18 -11.21
N TRP A 697 -10.50 -32.85 -10.08
CA TRP A 697 -11.54 -31.83 -9.99
C TRP A 697 -10.92 -30.43 -10.02
N LYS A 698 -11.42 -29.57 -10.92
CA LYS A 698 -11.01 -28.16 -11.01
C LYS A 698 -12.21 -27.26 -11.24
N VAL A 699 -12.12 -26.02 -10.77
CA VAL A 699 -13.02 -24.93 -11.14
C VAL A 699 -12.26 -24.00 -12.08
N ASP A 700 -12.81 -23.71 -13.27
CA ASP A 700 -12.16 -22.84 -14.24
C ASP A 700 -12.35 -21.32 -13.93
N ALA A 701 -11.81 -20.45 -14.79
CA ALA A 701 -11.93 -19.00 -14.66
C ALA A 701 -13.39 -18.49 -14.78
N ASP A 702 -14.21 -19.22 -15.53
CA ASP A 702 -15.65 -19.00 -15.71
C ASP A 702 -16.47 -19.68 -14.60
N GLN A 703 -15.87 -20.07 -13.47
CA GLN A 703 -16.57 -20.70 -12.33
C GLN A 703 -17.28 -22.01 -12.70
N ASN A 704 -16.85 -22.74 -13.73
CA ASN A 704 -17.42 -24.03 -14.08
C ASN A 704 -16.63 -25.19 -13.46
N LEU A 705 -17.32 -26.23 -12.97
CA LEU A 705 -16.74 -27.42 -12.38
C LEU A 705 -16.45 -28.47 -13.47
N TRP A 706 -15.20 -28.95 -13.50
CA TRP A 706 -14.71 -29.93 -14.45
C TRP A 706 -13.98 -31.06 -13.74
N PHE A 707 -13.99 -32.26 -14.33
CA PHE A 707 -13.10 -33.35 -13.93
C PHE A 707 -12.18 -33.72 -15.10
N LYS A 708 -10.86 -33.50 -14.95
CA LYS A 708 -9.85 -33.70 -16.01
C LYS A 708 -10.32 -33.18 -17.38
N ASP A 709 -10.76 -31.91 -17.40
CA ASP A 709 -11.27 -31.18 -18.58
C ASP A 709 -12.49 -31.83 -19.27
N THR A 710 -13.21 -32.71 -18.56
CA THR A 710 -14.44 -33.36 -19.05
C THR A 710 -15.67 -32.80 -18.33
N ALA A 711 -16.71 -32.47 -19.10
CA ALA A 711 -17.96 -31.92 -18.58
C ALA A 711 -18.83 -33.00 -17.90
N LEU A 712 -19.78 -32.55 -17.09
CA LEU A 712 -20.77 -33.42 -16.45
C LEU A 712 -22.03 -33.56 -17.33
N ILE A 713 -22.71 -34.68 -17.17
CA ILE A 713 -23.98 -34.98 -17.81
C ILE A 713 -24.98 -35.47 -16.75
N ALA A 714 -26.27 -35.22 -16.95
CA ALA A 714 -27.32 -35.66 -16.05
C ALA A 714 -28.23 -36.66 -16.78
N CYS A 715 -28.50 -37.81 -16.19
CA CYS A 715 -29.38 -38.84 -16.74
C CYS A 715 -30.64 -39.00 -15.87
N PRO A 716 -31.82 -39.29 -16.45
CA PRO A 716 -33.01 -39.60 -15.67
C PRO A 716 -32.72 -40.72 -14.68
N SER A 717 -33.13 -40.55 -13.42
CA SER A 717 -32.97 -41.56 -12.38
C SER A 717 -34.28 -42.33 -12.14
N SER A 718 -34.22 -43.45 -11.41
CA SER A 718 -35.39 -44.22 -10.99
C SER A 718 -36.20 -43.56 -9.87
N ILE A 719 -35.73 -42.42 -9.34
CA ILE A 719 -36.44 -41.60 -8.36
C ILE A 719 -37.19 -40.51 -9.13
N ASP A 720 -38.52 -40.50 -9.04
CA ASP A 720 -39.42 -39.62 -9.81
C ASP A 720 -38.94 -38.15 -9.81
N GLY A 721 -38.78 -37.60 -11.01
CA GLY A 721 -38.39 -36.22 -11.25
C GLY A 721 -36.91 -35.88 -11.06
N SER A 722 -36.09 -36.80 -10.55
CA SER A 722 -34.66 -36.55 -10.28
C SER A 722 -33.73 -37.03 -11.39
N TRP A 723 -32.57 -36.39 -11.49
CA TRP A 723 -31.54 -36.70 -12.49
C TRP A 723 -30.22 -37.03 -11.82
N ARG A 724 -29.64 -38.19 -12.09
CA ARG A 724 -28.34 -38.60 -11.55
C ARG A 724 -27.22 -38.02 -12.41
N ILE A 725 -26.16 -37.52 -11.78
CA ILE A 725 -25.01 -36.91 -12.45
C ILE A 725 -23.97 -37.99 -12.79
N TRP A 726 -23.45 -37.92 -14.01
CA TRP A 726 -22.40 -38.77 -14.58
C TRP A 726 -21.33 -37.89 -15.27
N LEU A 727 -20.19 -38.48 -15.62
CA LEU A 727 -19.15 -37.84 -16.40
C LEU A 727 -19.44 -38.00 -17.92
N GLY A 728 -19.33 -36.90 -18.67
CA GLY A 728 -19.55 -36.86 -20.12
C GLY A 728 -18.43 -37.46 -20.94
N LEU A 729 -18.33 -38.80 -20.98
CA LEU A 729 -17.31 -39.52 -21.75
C LEU A 729 -17.65 -39.71 -23.25
N GLY A 730 -18.69 -39.05 -23.76
CA GLY A 730 -19.14 -39.21 -25.15
C GLY A 730 -19.85 -40.54 -25.45
N LEU A 731 -20.23 -41.29 -24.41
CA LEU A 731 -21.01 -42.53 -24.53
C LEU A 731 -22.48 -42.20 -24.82
N GLN A 732 -23.12 -42.93 -25.73
CA GLN A 732 -24.55 -42.74 -26.03
C GLN A 732 -25.48 -43.13 -24.88
N LYS A 733 -25.08 -44.13 -24.07
CA LYS A 733 -25.85 -44.66 -22.93
C LYS A 733 -24.96 -44.83 -21.69
N PRO A 734 -24.61 -43.76 -20.98
CA PRO A 734 -23.76 -43.82 -19.78
C PRO A 734 -24.50 -44.54 -18.64
N GLY A 735 -23.90 -45.63 -18.14
CA GLY A 735 -24.53 -46.51 -17.15
C GLY A 735 -25.77 -47.24 -17.68
N GLY A 736 -25.93 -47.36 -19.00
CA GLY A 736 -27.12 -47.93 -19.64
C GLY A 736 -28.35 -47.02 -19.70
N ASN A 737 -28.25 -45.76 -19.24
CA ASN A 737 -29.38 -44.83 -19.21
C ASN A 737 -29.60 -44.14 -20.57
N GLU A 738 -30.85 -43.96 -20.97
CA GLU A 738 -31.26 -43.17 -22.13
C GLU A 738 -31.72 -41.76 -21.73
N GLY A 739 -31.72 -40.82 -22.67
CA GLY A 739 -32.22 -39.46 -22.43
C GLY A 739 -31.30 -38.55 -21.60
N CYS A 740 -30.00 -38.85 -21.54
CA CYS A 740 -29.04 -38.04 -20.78
C CYS A 740 -28.77 -36.66 -21.40
N LEU A 741 -28.66 -35.66 -20.53
CA LEU A 741 -28.48 -34.26 -20.87
C LEU A 741 -27.14 -33.74 -20.33
N GLY A 742 -26.18 -33.43 -21.21
CA GLY A 742 -25.02 -32.62 -20.84
C GLY A 742 -25.37 -31.21 -20.37
N PHE A 743 -24.73 -30.73 -19.32
CA PHE A 743 -24.99 -29.40 -18.75
C PHE A 743 -23.70 -28.75 -18.26
N THR A 744 -23.71 -27.42 -18.14
CA THR A 744 -22.59 -26.70 -17.53
C THR A 744 -22.79 -26.63 -16.03
N ALA A 745 -21.88 -27.22 -15.25
CA ALA A 745 -21.93 -27.22 -13.79
C ALA A 745 -21.31 -25.91 -13.25
N ARG A 746 -22.13 -24.88 -13.02
CA ARG A 746 -21.69 -23.58 -12.53
C ARG A 746 -21.55 -23.60 -11.00
N THR A 747 -20.40 -23.16 -10.50
CA THR A 747 -20.15 -23.00 -9.07
C THR A 747 -20.66 -21.64 -8.59
N LEU A 748 -21.35 -21.63 -7.45
CA LEU A 748 -21.90 -20.45 -6.80
C LEU A 748 -21.21 -20.30 -5.43
N PRO A 749 -20.46 -19.22 -5.16
CA PRO A 749 -19.75 -19.06 -3.91
C PRO A 749 -20.73 -18.99 -2.73
N ASN A 750 -20.54 -19.86 -1.73
CA ASN A 750 -21.41 -19.93 -0.55
C ASN A 750 -20.65 -19.47 0.70
N ALA A 751 -21.02 -18.30 1.22
CA ALA A 751 -20.39 -17.68 2.38
C ALA A 751 -20.95 -18.16 3.74
N LYS A 752 -22.08 -18.89 3.74
CA LYS A 752 -22.73 -19.46 4.93
C LYS A 752 -23.03 -20.95 4.70
N PRO A 753 -21.99 -21.80 4.56
CA PRO A 753 -22.19 -23.20 4.21
C PRO A 753 -22.89 -23.97 5.35
N VAL A 754 -23.86 -24.81 4.99
CA VAL A 754 -24.52 -25.70 5.95
C VAL A 754 -23.72 -27.00 6.04
N SER A 755 -23.31 -27.38 7.25
CA SER A 755 -22.61 -28.64 7.48
C SER A 755 -23.61 -29.79 7.52
N CYS A 756 -23.57 -30.66 6.51
CA CYS A 756 -24.46 -31.80 6.37
C CYS A 756 -23.68 -33.10 6.16
N ARG A 757 -24.22 -34.20 6.68
CA ARG A 757 -23.76 -35.56 6.39
C ARG A 757 -24.80 -36.27 5.56
N TYR A 758 -24.40 -36.76 4.38
CA TYR A 758 -25.29 -37.36 3.40
C TYR A 758 -25.27 -38.89 3.51
N THR A 759 -26.42 -39.54 3.33
CA THR A 759 -26.58 -41.00 3.52
C THR A 759 -25.95 -41.80 2.37
N GLN A 760 -25.43 -42.99 2.65
CA GLN A 760 -24.89 -43.89 1.62
C GLN A 760 -25.90 -44.96 1.16
N LEU A 761 -26.97 -45.17 1.94
CA LEU A 761 -28.05 -46.16 1.75
C LEU A 761 -29.31 -45.49 1.16
#